data_AF-A0A2U2SMR2-F1
#
_entry.id   AF-A0A2U2SMR2-F1
#
_cell.length_a   1.000
_cell.length_b   1.000
_cell.length_c   1.000
_cell.angle_alpha   90.00
_cell.angle_beta   90.00
_cell.angle_gamma   90.00
#
_symmetry.space_group_name_H-M   'P 1'
#
loop_
_entity.id
_entity.type
_entity.pdbx_description
1 polymer ?
#
loop_
_entity_poly.entity_id
_entity_poly.type
_entity_poly.pdbx_seq_one_letter_code
_entity_poly.pdbx_strand_id
1 'polypeptide(L)'
;MGLSGLVAEVLLLREFLIVFSGNELSIGIVLANWLILEALGSFLFGRKAEKVQNKIEVFTVITTLFFISLLAVIFLVRILKRAMGLSIGENIGLIPMLYSSFLLLLPVSTLHGALFTSSCQIYSSLSGQRAASIGRVYIYETVGTLVGGIVCTYLLIPHLHTFQAVVWLALLNFIVCLALLVLSGKAGLFRKATLVGLGALTILCSYGISAGQVDNLHHYSIQAQWQGYHIVHYQNSPYGNICVIENEGQYIFFEDGLPSLITPIPDIPSVEEFVHLPLLAHPEPKRILILSSGAGGVIYEALKHPVLEAIEYAELDPLLLELLRQFPTPLTESELGDKRVTVQYTDGRMYLSATQNTYDLILVGITEPSTLQTNRFFTKEFFTLARRKLDKGGILVLGLPGSLTYSSEELRNLNSCIFNTLKSVFLTVRVVPGDGTNLFLASDAPEVLPVDTEEIIARLDQRNIQAEVLIPWYIEQKLHPGWQAWFDRFVESGSRKINTDLSPIGVFYSIAHWNALFAPSLRRLFGWLERINVAAIALLVAIPLTSYLIFRPRSPRLFRAGPLLCVITTGFAGMIFDLVLIFAFQSVYGYVFSWIGFLVASFMAGAASGATLTTVILEQMGFRHFVKIELAVMGFALGCPLVLLVATTYSGNPDALLLQLIFLALAFIGGFVIASQFPLANKLYLRESTG
;
A
#
# COMPACT_ATOMS: atom_id res chain seq x y z
N MET A 1 -19.84 -8.52 -13.38
CA MET A 1 -19.81 -7.62 -12.22
C MET A 1 -18.55 -7.83 -11.38
N GLY A 2 -18.38 -8.97 -10.68
CA GLY A 2 -17.22 -9.18 -9.79
C GLY A 2 -15.86 -8.88 -10.44
N LEU A 3 -15.62 -9.42 -11.64
CA LEU A 3 -14.41 -9.14 -12.42
C LEU A 3 -14.20 -7.64 -12.65
N SER A 4 -15.23 -6.96 -13.15
CA SER A 4 -15.17 -5.54 -13.46
C SER A 4 -15.02 -4.66 -12.21
N GLY A 5 -15.61 -5.08 -11.10
CA GLY A 5 -15.52 -4.41 -9.81
C GLY A 5 -14.11 -4.38 -9.29
N LEU A 6 -13.48 -5.55 -9.18
CA LEU A 6 -12.13 -5.64 -8.64
C LEU A 6 -11.09 -4.95 -9.54
N VAL A 7 -11.21 -5.09 -10.87
CA VAL A 7 -10.32 -4.37 -11.78
C VAL A 7 -10.47 -2.86 -11.61
N ALA A 8 -11.71 -2.35 -11.50
CA ALA A 8 -11.95 -0.92 -11.28
C ALA A 8 -11.40 -0.43 -9.93
N GLU A 9 -11.61 -1.21 -8.87
CA GLU A 9 -11.12 -0.94 -7.52
C GLU A 9 -9.58 -0.86 -7.49
N VAL A 10 -8.89 -1.84 -8.06
CA VAL A 10 -7.42 -1.88 -8.12
C VAL A 10 -6.86 -0.72 -8.94
N LEU A 11 -7.46 -0.42 -10.11
CA LEU A 11 -7.02 0.70 -10.95
C LEU A 11 -7.22 2.04 -10.24
N LEU A 12 -8.38 2.26 -9.62
CA LEU A 12 -8.65 3.49 -8.87
C LEU A 12 -7.74 3.61 -7.64
N LEU A 13 -7.50 2.52 -6.91
CA LEU A 13 -6.60 2.50 -5.78
C LEU A 13 -5.19 2.95 -6.21
N ARG A 14 -4.65 2.40 -7.31
CA ARG A 14 -3.34 2.82 -7.85
C ARG A 14 -3.30 4.31 -8.18
N GLU A 15 -4.32 4.84 -8.85
CA GLU A 15 -4.40 6.26 -9.18
C GLU A 15 -4.49 7.14 -7.92
N PHE A 16 -5.21 6.70 -6.89
CA PHE A 16 -5.25 7.39 -5.60
C PHE A 16 -3.91 7.35 -4.87
N LEU A 17 -3.16 6.24 -4.90
CA LEU A 17 -1.87 6.15 -4.22
C LEU A 17 -0.82 7.10 -4.81
N ILE A 18 -0.80 7.26 -6.14
CA ILE A 18 0.08 8.25 -6.81
C ILE A 18 -0.27 9.69 -6.38
N VAL A 19 -1.54 9.96 -6.11
CA VAL A 19 -2.01 11.31 -5.73
C VAL A 19 -1.90 11.56 -4.22
N PHE A 20 -2.08 10.53 -3.39
CA PHE A 20 -2.02 10.65 -1.93
C PHE A 20 -0.64 10.37 -1.35
N SER A 21 0.36 10.08 -2.17
CA SER A 21 1.69 9.65 -1.73
C SER A 21 1.55 8.42 -0.82
N GLY A 22 0.95 7.39 -1.40
CA GLY A 22 0.22 6.34 -0.71
C GLY A 22 0.97 5.61 0.42
N ASN A 23 0.25 5.39 1.51
CA ASN A 23 0.62 4.50 2.62
C ASN A 23 -0.59 3.64 3.03
N GLU A 24 -0.43 2.78 4.04
CA GLU A 24 -1.49 1.86 4.47
C GLU A 24 -2.75 2.56 4.96
N LEU A 25 -2.61 3.76 5.55
CA LEU A 25 -3.76 4.57 5.96
C LEU A 25 -4.55 5.04 4.75
N SER A 26 -3.88 5.50 3.70
CA SER A 26 -4.53 5.91 2.45
C SER A 26 -5.26 4.76 1.76
N ILE A 27 -4.65 3.56 1.72
CA ILE A 27 -5.28 2.33 1.21
C ILE A 27 -6.55 2.04 2.00
N GLY A 28 -6.45 2.03 3.34
CA GLY A 28 -7.59 1.76 4.22
C GLY A 28 -8.75 2.74 4.02
N ILE A 29 -8.47 4.03 3.80
CA ILE A 29 -9.51 5.05 3.56
C ILE A 29 -10.18 4.87 2.22
N VAL A 30 -9.42 4.65 1.15
CA VAL A 30 -9.97 4.44 -0.20
C VAL A 30 -10.87 3.21 -0.22
N LEU A 31 -10.43 2.10 0.36
CA LEU A 31 -11.21 0.86 0.45
C LEU A 31 -12.45 1.02 1.33
N ALA A 32 -12.32 1.67 2.49
CA ALA A 32 -13.47 1.95 3.37
C ALA A 32 -14.52 2.80 2.66
N ASN A 33 -14.10 3.84 1.95
CA ASN A 33 -14.99 4.70 1.19
C ASN A 33 -15.67 3.93 0.04
N TRP A 34 -14.92 3.13 -0.72
CA TRP A 34 -15.46 2.25 -1.77
C TRP A 34 -16.60 1.38 -1.21
N LEU A 35 -16.35 0.66 -0.12
CA LEU A 35 -17.30 -0.31 0.44
C LEU A 35 -18.52 0.35 1.10
N ILE A 36 -18.35 1.48 1.79
CA ILE A 36 -19.48 2.26 2.32
C ILE A 36 -20.40 2.70 1.18
N LEU A 37 -19.82 3.19 0.08
CA LEU A 37 -20.56 3.69 -1.07
C LEU A 37 -21.19 2.56 -1.89
N GLU A 38 -20.54 1.41 -1.99
CA GLU A 38 -21.08 0.19 -2.60
C GLU A 38 -22.29 -0.34 -1.82
N ALA A 39 -22.19 -0.39 -0.48
CA ALA A 39 -23.30 -0.73 0.40
C ALA A 39 -24.47 0.26 0.25
N LEU A 40 -24.17 1.56 0.15
CA LEU A 40 -25.16 2.61 -0.11
C LEU A 40 -25.85 2.40 -1.47
N GLY A 41 -25.09 2.08 -2.52
CA GLY A 41 -25.61 1.79 -3.85
C GLY A 41 -26.58 0.61 -3.86
N SER A 42 -26.17 -0.50 -3.24
CA SER A 42 -26.99 -1.69 -3.03
C SER A 42 -28.29 -1.36 -2.28
N PHE A 43 -28.19 -0.57 -1.20
CA PHE A 43 -29.35 -0.20 -0.38
C PHE A 43 -30.34 0.71 -1.12
N LEU A 44 -29.85 1.76 -1.79
CA LEU A 44 -30.67 2.73 -2.51
C LEU A 44 -31.38 2.10 -3.70
N PHE A 45 -30.66 1.28 -4.47
CA PHE A 45 -31.23 0.61 -5.64
C PHE A 45 -32.16 -0.54 -5.23
N GLY A 46 -31.78 -1.35 -4.23
CA GLY A 46 -32.56 -2.49 -3.75
C GLY A 46 -34.02 -2.15 -3.40
N ARG A 47 -34.27 -0.98 -2.81
CA ARG A 47 -35.63 -0.48 -2.49
C ARG A 47 -36.52 -0.21 -3.70
N LYS A 48 -35.92 0.23 -4.82
CA LYS A 48 -36.66 0.59 -6.05
C LYS A 48 -36.70 -0.57 -7.04
N ALA A 49 -35.72 -1.45 -6.96
CA ALA A 49 -35.46 -2.44 -7.98
C ALA A 49 -36.62 -3.46 -8.11
N GLU A 50 -37.32 -3.82 -7.02
CA GLU A 50 -38.46 -4.75 -7.08
C GLU A 50 -39.61 -4.28 -7.98
N LYS A 51 -39.73 -2.96 -8.17
CA LYS A 51 -40.79 -2.33 -8.97
C LYS A 51 -40.42 -2.21 -10.45
N VAL A 52 -39.21 -2.57 -10.83
CA VAL A 52 -38.69 -2.41 -12.19
C VAL A 52 -39.12 -3.59 -13.06
N GLN A 53 -39.86 -3.30 -14.13
CA GLN A 53 -40.28 -4.31 -15.11
C GLN A 53 -39.16 -4.66 -16.10
N ASN A 54 -38.40 -3.67 -16.56
CA ASN A 54 -37.32 -3.80 -17.57
C ASN A 54 -35.96 -4.08 -16.92
N LYS A 55 -35.81 -5.27 -16.31
CA LYS A 55 -34.64 -5.60 -15.46
C LYS A 55 -33.31 -5.61 -16.22
N ILE A 56 -33.28 -6.19 -17.43
CA ILE A 56 -32.04 -6.34 -18.23
C ILE A 56 -31.59 -4.99 -18.80
N GLU A 57 -32.55 -4.17 -19.24
CA GLU A 57 -32.28 -2.82 -19.74
C GLU A 57 -31.74 -1.93 -18.63
N VAL A 58 -32.32 -1.99 -17.42
CA VAL A 58 -31.80 -1.23 -16.28
C VAL A 58 -30.42 -1.71 -15.86
N PHE A 59 -30.17 -3.03 -15.81
CA PHE A 59 -28.82 -3.57 -15.57
C PHE A 59 -27.80 -3.04 -16.58
N THR A 60 -28.20 -2.99 -17.86
CA THR A 60 -27.37 -2.46 -18.94
C THR A 60 -27.06 -0.97 -18.74
N VAL A 61 -28.08 -0.16 -18.43
CA VAL A 61 -27.89 1.27 -18.18
C VAL A 61 -26.96 1.52 -16.99
N ILE A 62 -27.12 0.78 -15.89
CA ILE A 62 -26.22 0.89 -14.73
C ILE A 62 -24.80 0.51 -15.12
N THR A 63 -24.62 -0.56 -15.91
CA THR A 63 -23.31 -1.01 -16.39
C THR A 63 -22.64 0.06 -17.26
N THR A 64 -23.39 0.67 -18.18
CA THR A 64 -22.90 1.78 -19.01
C THR A 64 -22.50 2.98 -18.17
N LEU A 65 -23.35 3.39 -17.22
CA LEU A 65 -23.04 4.52 -16.34
C LEU A 65 -21.82 4.25 -15.46
N PHE A 66 -21.62 3.01 -15.01
CA PHE A 66 -20.46 2.59 -14.22
C PHE A 66 -19.15 2.79 -14.99
N PHE A 67 -19.08 2.40 -16.27
CA PHE A 67 -17.87 2.59 -17.07
C PHE A 67 -17.63 4.05 -17.45
N ILE A 68 -18.69 4.82 -17.72
CA ILE A 68 -18.59 6.26 -17.98
C ILE A 68 -18.08 6.98 -16.73
N SER A 69 -18.62 6.68 -15.56
CA SER A 69 -18.16 7.27 -14.30
C SER A 69 -16.75 6.83 -13.97
N LEU A 70 -16.36 5.59 -14.23
CA LEU A 70 -14.99 5.10 -13.98
C LEU A 70 -13.95 5.87 -14.80
N LEU A 71 -14.18 6.07 -16.10
CA LEU A 71 -13.30 6.89 -16.95
C LEU A 71 -13.21 8.34 -16.47
N ALA A 72 -14.34 8.92 -16.06
CA ALA A 72 -14.38 10.28 -15.54
C ALA A 72 -13.62 10.40 -14.20
N VAL A 73 -13.82 9.46 -13.29
CA VAL A 73 -13.17 9.46 -11.97
C VAL A 73 -11.66 9.30 -12.09
N ILE A 74 -11.16 8.41 -12.96
CA ILE A 74 -9.71 8.29 -13.20
C ILE A 74 -9.10 9.62 -13.63
N PHE A 75 -9.74 10.32 -14.56
CA PHE A 75 -9.30 11.65 -14.97
C PHE A 75 -9.35 12.66 -13.82
N LEU A 76 -10.44 12.68 -13.04
CA LEU A 76 -10.62 13.60 -11.90
C LEU A 76 -9.62 13.34 -10.77
N VAL A 77 -9.27 12.08 -10.49
CA VAL A 77 -8.25 11.71 -9.49
C VAL A 77 -6.90 12.29 -9.90
N ARG A 78 -6.49 12.12 -11.16
CA ARG A 78 -5.21 12.65 -11.67
C ARG A 78 -5.06 14.16 -11.53
N ILE A 79 -6.15 14.91 -11.69
CA ILE A 79 -6.14 16.37 -11.56
C ILE A 79 -6.50 16.86 -10.15
N LEU A 80 -6.63 15.98 -9.16
CA LEU A 80 -7.11 16.33 -7.82
C LEU A 80 -6.19 17.33 -7.12
N LYS A 81 -4.85 17.11 -7.11
CA LYS A 81 -3.89 18.07 -6.51
C LYS A 81 -4.04 19.46 -7.10
N ARG A 82 -4.14 19.54 -8.44
CA ARG A 82 -4.41 20.79 -9.15
C ARG A 82 -5.72 21.42 -8.74
N ALA A 83 -6.80 20.64 -8.67
CA ALA A 83 -8.12 21.15 -8.26
C ALA A 83 -8.11 21.71 -6.82
N MET A 84 -7.23 21.20 -5.98
CA MET A 84 -7.01 21.67 -4.61
C MET A 84 -5.97 22.80 -4.49
N GLY A 85 -5.29 23.17 -5.58
CA GLY A 85 -4.22 24.16 -5.57
C GLY A 85 -2.92 23.68 -4.92
N LEU A 86 -2.73 22.37 -4.79
CA LEU A 86 -1.53 21.75 -4.23
C LEU A 86 -0.47 21.53 -5.30
N SER A 87 0.79 21.66 -4.91
CA SER A 87 1.93 21.41 -5.79
C SER A 87 2.19 19.92 -5.96
N ILE A 88 2.88 19.55 -7.05
CA ILE A 88 3.38 18.18 -7.23
C ILE A 88 4.49 17.93 -6.21
N GLY A 89 4.54 16.72 -5.62
CA GLY A 89 5.40 16.41 -4.48
C GLY A 89 4.82 16.80 -3.11
N GLU A 90 3.79 17.66 -3.05
CA GLU A 90 3.11 17.98 -1.79
C GLU A 90 2.18 16.83 -1.35
N ASN A 91 2.19 16.53 -0.05
CA ASN A 91 1.35 15.49 0.54
C ASN A 91 -0.07 16.01 0.84
N ILE A 92 -1.07 15.16 0.63
CA ILE A 92 -2.46 15.49 0.95
C ILE A 92 -2.75 15.10 2.40
N GLY A 93 -3.21 16.05 3.21
CA GLY A 93 -3.62 15.79 4.60
C GLY A 93 -4.78 14.79 4.71
N LEU A 94 -4.91 14.17 5.88
CA LEU A 94 -5.91 13.11 6.15
C LEU A 94 -7.37 13.52 5.88
N ILE A 95 -7.78 14.72 6.30
CA ILE A 95 -9.16 15.20 6.09
C ILE A 95 -9.45 15.39 4.59
N PRO A 96 -8.60 16.11 3.83
CA PRO A 96 -8.73 16.17 2.38
C PRO A 96 -8.75 14.83 1.66
N MET A 97 -7.89 13.91 2.05
CA MET A 97 -7.89 12.55 1.51
C MET A 97 -9.25 11.86 1.73
N LEU A 98 -9.82 11.97 2.94
CA LEU A 98 -11.09 11.33 3.28
C LEU A 98 -12.25 11.88 2.45
N TYR A 99 -12.44 13.20 2.38
CA TYR A 99 -13.60 13.75 1.65
C TYR A 99 -13.43 13.65 0.13
N SER A 100 -12.22 13.85 -0.40
CA SER A 100 -11.98 13.83 -1.85
C SER A 100 -12.17 12.42 -2.41
N SER A 101 -11.59 11.40 -1.77
CA SER A 101 -11.81 10.01 -2.18
C SER A 101 -13.27 9.60 -2.05
N PHE A 102 -13.96 10.00 -0.98
CA PHE A 102 -15.40 9.72 -0.83
C PHE A 102 -16.24 10.34 -1.96
N LEU A 103 -16.02 11.61 -2.29
CA LEU A 103 -16.77 12.30 -3.35
C LEU A 103 -16.49 11.74 -4.74
N LEU A 104 -15.21 11.45 -5.03
CA LEU A 104 -14.78 10.92 -6.33
C LEU A 104 -15.24 9.47 -6.53
N LEU A 105 -15.22 8.64 -5.49
CA LEU A 105 -15.68 7.25 -5.55
C LEU A 105 -17.20 7.11 -5.58
N LEU A 106 -17.94 8.14 -5.13
CA LEU A 106 -19.40 8.11 -5.01
C LEU A 106 -20.13 7.60 -6.26
N PRO A 107 -19.92 8.15 -7.48
CA PRO A 107 -20.64 7.67 -8.66
C PRO A 107 -20.27 6.24 -9.04
N VAL A 108 -19.00 5.85 -9.00
CA VAL A 108 -18.53 4.53 -9.45
C VAL A 108 -18.98 3.44 -8.49
N SER A 109 -18.73 3.63 -7.20
CA SER A 109 -18.97 2.61 -6.16
C SER A 109 -20.47 2.40 -5.94
N THR A 110 -21.27 3.47 -5.94
CA THR A 110 -22.73 3.32 -5.80
C THR A 110 -23.38 2.62 -7.00
N LEU A 111 -22.89 2.88 -8.22
CA LEU A 111 -23.34 2.17 -9.42
C LEU A 111 -22.92 0.70 -9.38
N HIS A 112 -21.72 0.40 -8.90
CA HIS A 112 -21.26 -0.97 -8.70
C HIS A 112 -22.16 -1.72 -7.71
N GLY A 113 -22.47 -1.16 -6.54
CA GLY A 113 -23.44 -1.77 -5.61
C GLY A 113 -24.85 -1.94 -6.21
N ALA A 114 -25.29 -1.01 -7.07
CA ALA A 114 -26.54 -1.17 -7.80
C ALA A 114 -26.51 -2.35 -8.80
N LEU A 115 -25.35 -2.69 -9.38
CA LEU A 115 -25.18 -3.87 -10.22
C LEU A 115 -25.41 -5.17 -9.44
N PHE A 116 -25.00 -5.25 -8.18
CA PHE A 116 -25.20 -6.46 -7.35
C PHE A 116 -26.68 -6.74 -7.16
N THR A 117 -27.41 -5.71 -6.74
CA THR A 117 -28.86 -5.80 -6.50
C THR A 117 -29.64 -6.04 -7.79
N SER A 118 -29.24 -5.42 -8.90
CA SER A 118 -29.82 -5.70 -10.22
C SER A 118 -29.58 -7.15 -10.67
N SER A 119 -28.37 -7.68 -10.46
CA SER A 119 -28.01 -9.07 -10.78
C SER A 119 -28.85 -10.08 -9.99
N CYS A 120 -29.02 -9.85 -8.68
CA CYS A 120 -29.88 -10.66 -7.82
C CYS A 120 -31.31 -10.75 -8.35
N GLN A 121 -31.85 -9.67 -8.91
CA GLN A 121 -33.22 -9.64 -9.41
C GLN A 121 -33.41 -10.34 -10.74
N ILE A 122 -32.44 -10.21 -11.65
CA ILE A 122 -32.43 -10.94 -12.92
C ILE A 122 -32.39 -12.44 -12.63
N TYR A 123 -31.48 -12.87 -11.76
CA TYR A 123 -31.34 -14.28 -11.40
C TYR A 123 -32.59 -14.83 -10.69
N SER A 124 -33.18 -14.04 -9.78
CA SER A 124 -34.43 -14.41 -9.09
C SER A 124 -35.60 -14.60 -10.04
N SER A 125 -35.75 -13.74 -11.07
CA SER A 125 -36.80 -13.95 -12.09
C SER A 125 -36.62 -15.20 -12.93
N LEU A 126 -35.38 -15.66 -13.12
CA LEU A 126 -35.09 -16.85 -13.94
C LEU A 126 -35.22 -18.15 -13.15
N SER A 127 -34.87 -18.15 -11.86
CA SER A 127 -34.80 -19.36 -11.03
C SER A 127 -36.01 -19.60 -10.11
N GLY A 128 -36.86 -18.59 -9.89
CA GLY A 128 -38.07 -18.72 -9.07
C GLY A 128 -37.85 -18.84 -7.55
N GLN A 129 -36.61 -18.93 -7.06
CA GLN A 129 -36.29 -19.08 -5.63
C GLN A 129 -35.46 -17.92 -5.08
N ARG A 130 -36.08 -17.04 -4.28
CA ARG A 130 -35.49 -15.77 -3.84
C ARG A 130 -34.25 -15.89 -2.94
N ALA A 131 -34.29 -16.78 -1.93
CA ALA A 131 -33.20 -16.92 -0.97
C ALA A 131 -31.96 -17.60 -1.56
N ALA A 132 -32.15 -18.68 -2.33
CA ALA A 132 -31.07 -19.38 -3.03
C ALA A 132 -30.45 -18.51 -4.16
N SER A 133 -31.24 -17.62 -4.76
CA SER A 133 -30.77 -16.69 -5.81
C SER A 133 -29.69 -15.73 -5.31
N ILE A 134 -29.87 -15.13 -4.14
CA ILE A 134 -28.92 -14.14 -3.60
C ILE A 134 -27.58 -14.83 -3.26
N GLY A 135 -27.62 -16.02 -2.65
CA GLY A 135 -26.42 -16.80 -2.37
C GLY A 135 -25.65 -17.19 -3.64
N ARG A 136 -26.35 -17.59 -4.70
CA ARG A 136 -25.71 -17.94 -5.99
C ARG A 136 -25.09 -16.75 -6.72
N VAL A 137 -25.75 -15.59 -6.72
CA VAL A 137 -25.19 -14.38 -7.32
C VAL A 137 -23.93 -13.94 -6.58
N TYR A 138 -23.95 -14.00 -5.24
CA TYR A 138 -22.76 -13.76 -4.43
C TYR A 138 -21.60 -14.70 -4.80
N ILE A 139 -21.86 -16.02 -4.97
CA ILE A 139 -20.82 -16.97 -5.42
C ILE A 139 -20.24 -16.55 -6.79
N TYR A 140 -21.07 -16.26 -7.79
CA TYR A 140 -20.59 -15.86 -9.12
C TYR A 140 -19.83 -14.53 -9.10
N GLU A 141 -20.25 -13.60 -8.26
CA GLU A 141 -19.51 -12.37 -8.02
C GLU A 141 -18.13 -12.67 -7.44
N THR A 142 -18.05 -13.46 -6.37
CA THR A 142 -16.77 -13.83 -5.75
C THR A 142 -15.83 -14.54 -6.72
N VAL A 143 -16.34 -15.47 -7.55
CA VAL A 143 -15.55 -16.09 -8.62
C VAL A 143 -15.11 -15.06 -9.67
N GLY A 144 -15.99 -14.13 -10.03
CA GLY A 144 -15.65 -13.01 -10.91
C GLY A 144 -14.53 -12.15 -10.34
N THR A 145 -14.60 -11.79 -9.06
CA THR A 145 -13.59 -11.03 -8.32
C THR A 145 -12.26 -11.78 -8.32
N LEU A 146 -12.25 -13.08 -7.99
CA LEU A 146 -11.07 -13.94 -8.10
C LEU A 146 -10.41 -13.85 -9.49
N VAL A 147 -11.17 -14.06 -10.56
CA VAL A 147 -10.65 -14.00 -11.93
C VAL A 147 -10.17 -12.58 -12.27
N GLY A 148 -10.90 -11.56 -11.84
CA GLY A 148 -10.54 -10.16 -12.04
C GLY A 148 -9.21 -9.80 -11.40
N GLY A 149 -8.89 -10.37 -10.24
CA GLY A 149 -7.63 -10.07 -9.53
C GLY A 149 -6.44 -10.61 -10.30
N ILE A 150 -6.54 -11.86 -10.74
CA ILE A 150 -5.51 -12.53 -11.55
C ILE A 150 -5.33 -11.79 -12.89
N VAL A 151 -6.43 -11.49 -13.60
CA VAL A 151 -6.39 -10.80 -14.88
C VAL A 151 -5.83 -9.38 -14.73
N CYS A 152 -6.22 -8.65 -13.68
CA CYS A 152 -5.71 -7.30 -13.43
C CYS A 152 -4.20 -7.31 -13.21
N THR A 153 -3.72 -8.15 -12.29
CA THR A 153 -2.31 -8.19 -11.87
C THR A 153 -1.38 -8.67 -12.99
N TYR A 154 -1.76 -9.71 -13.74
CA TYR A 154 -0.83 -10.36 -14.69
C TYR A 154 -1.03 -9.94 -16.14
N LEU A 155 -2.25 -9.56 -16.54
CA LEU A 155 -2.56 -9.23 -17.92
C LEU A 155 -2.68 -7.72 -18.12
N LEU A 156 -3.54 -7.07 -17.33
CA LEU A 156 -3.90 -5.67 -17.57
C LEU A 156 -2.78 -4.71 -17.16
N ILE A 157 -2.35 -4.74 -15.90
CA ILE A 157 -1.37 -3.79 -15.34
C ILE A 157 -0.03 -3.80 -16.11
N PRO A 158 0.57 -4.97 -16.46
CA PRO A 158 1.88 -4.97 -17.09
C PRO A 158 1.88 -4.58 -18.57
N HIS A 159 0.73 -4.67 -19.27
CA HIS A 159 0.67 -4.52 -20.72
C HIS A 159 -0.17 -3.32 -21.18
N LEU A 160 -1.07 -2.82 -20.33
CA LEU A 160 -2.02 -1.77 -20.67
C LEU A 160 -1.95 -0.64 -19.64
N HIS A 161 -2.04 0.61 -20.10
CA HIS A 161 -2.24 1.72 -19.20
C HIS A 161 -3.70 1.79 -18.69
N THR A 162 -3.94 2.56 -17.62
CA THR A 162 -5.22 2.59 -16.89
C THR A 162 -6.44 2.79 -17.80
N PHE A 163 -6.41 3.78 -18.71
CA PHE A 163 -7.51 4.04 -19.65
C PHE A 163 -7.77 2.88 -20.62
N GLN A 164 -6.73 2.27 -21.21
CA GLN A 164 -6.88 1.11 -22.08
C GLN A 164 -7.53 -0.06 -21.34
N ALA A 165 -7.06 -0.36 -20.12
CA ALA A 165 -7.62 -1.42 -19.29
C ALA A 165 -9.13 -1.22 -19.04
N VAL A 166 -9.56 0.01 -18.73
CA VAL A 166 -10.98 0.34 -18.53
C VAL A 166 -11.79 0.23 -19.81
N VAL A 167 -11.29 0.68 -20.96
CA VAL A 167 -12.05 0.60 -22.23
C VAL A 167 -12.17 -0.86 -22.69
N TRP A 168 -11.13 -1.69 -22.55
CA TRP A 168 -11.22 -3.12 -22.82
C TRP A 168 -12.22 -3.83 -21.93
N LEU A 169 -12.22 -3.49 -20.64
CA LEU A 169 -13.19 -4.02 -19.68
C LEU A 169 -14.62 -3.56 -20.00
N ALA A 170 -14.80 -2.30 -20.42
CA ALA A 170 -16.08 -1.77 -20.86
C ALA A 170 -16.59 -2.52 -22.10
N LEU A 171 -15.74 -2.73 -23.11
CA LEU A 171 -16.07 -3.50 -24.32
C LEU A 171 -16.55 -4.91 -23.98
N LEU A 172 -15.83 -5.63 -23.12
CA LEU A 172 -16.23 -6.96 -22.69
C LEU A 172 -17.63 -6.96 -22.06
N ASN A 173 -17.90 -6.01 -21.16
CA ASN A 173 -19.20 -5.91 -20.49
C ASN A 173 -20.30 -5.44 -21.45
N PHE A 174 -20.02 -4.55 -22.39
CA PHE A 174 -20.98 -4.09 -23.39
C PHE A 174 -21.36 -5.22 -24.34
N ILE A 175 -20.43 -6.07 -24.75
CA ILE A 175 -20.73 -7.26 -25.55
C ILE A 175 -21.66 -8.22 -24.79
N VAL A 176 -21.39 -8.45 -23.50
CA VAL A 176 -22.26 -9.27 -22.64
C VAL A 176 -23.66 -8.65 -22.49
N CYS A 177 -23.75 -7.34 -22.25
CA CYS A 177 -25.03 -6.64 -22.17
C CYS A 177 -25.80 -6.66 -23.50
N LEU A 178 -25.12 -6.51 -24.64
CA LEU A 178 -25.72 -6.65 -25.97
C LEU A 178 -26.30 -8.06 -26.17
N ALA A 179 -25.54 -9.09 -25.83
CA ALA A 179 -26.01 -10.47 -25.91
C ALA A 179 -27.26 -10.70 -25.04
N LEU A 180 -27.27 -10.22 -23.79
CA LEU A 180 -28.43 -10.31 -22.91
C LEU A 180 -29.65 -9.55 -23.46
N LEU A 181 -29.44 -8.37 -24.04
CA LEU A 181 -30.49 -7.58 -24.67
C LEU A 181 -31.01 -8.17 -25.97
N VAL A 182 -30.23 -8.97 -26.71
CA VAL A 182 -30.72 -9.66 -27.91
C VAL A 182 -31.52 -10.90 -27.52
N LEU A 183 -31.04 -11.68 -26.54
CA LEU A 183 -31.64 -12.97 -26.16
C LEU A 183 -32.96 -12.87 -25.38
N SER A 184 -33.30 -11.71 -24.82
CA SER A 184 -34.43 -11.53 -23.89
C SER A 184 -35.83 -11.35 -24.53
N GLY A 185 -36.07 -11.74 -25.79
CA GLY A 185 -37.43 -11.76 -26.40
C GLY A 185 -37.97 -10.43 -26.99
N LYS A 186 -39.30 -10.20 -26.96
CA LYS A 186 -39.97 -9.08 -27.67
C LYS A 186 -39.49 -7.68 -27.21
N ALA A 187 -39.07 -6.85 -28.16
CA ALA A 187 -38.47 -5.55 -27.90
C ALA A 187 -39.47 -4.39 -27.83
N GLY A 188 -39.66 -3.82 -26.64
CA GLY A 188 -40.29 -2.50 -26.45
C GLY A 188 -39.38 -1.35 -26.89
N LEU A 189 -39.92 -0.11 -26.91
CA LEU A 189 -39.18 1.09 -27.34
C LEU A 189 -37.91 1.33 -26.51
N PHE A 190 -37.99 1.17 -25.18
CA PHE A 190 -36.85 1.35 -24.28
C PHE A 190 -35.70 0.40 -24.61
N ARG A 191 -36.00 -0.88 -24.86
CA ARG A 191 -35.00 -1.87 -25.24
C ARG A 191 -34.33 -1.58 -26.57
N LYS A 192 -35.10 -1.14 -27.59
CA LYS A 192 -34.52 -0.71 -28.88
C LYS A 192 -33.55 0.46 -28.68
N ALA A 193 -33.93 1.45 -27.89
CA ALA A 193 -33.07 2.59 -27.56
C ALA A 193 -31.80 2.15 -26.82
N THR A 194 -31.91 1.28 -25.81
CA THR A 194 -30.75 0.74 -25.09
C THR A 194 -29.82 -0.06 -26.00
N LEU A 195 -30.37 -0.87 -26.91
CA LEU A 195 -29.59 -1.68 -27.84
C LEU A 195 -28.83 -0.81 -28.85
N VAL A 196 -29.47 0.21 -29.42
CA VAL A 196 -28.82 1.17 -30.33
C VAL A 196 -27.76 1.97 -29.59
N GLY A 197 -28.07 2.49 -28.39
CA GLY A 197 -27.13 3.26 -27.59
C GLY A 197 -25.89 2.45 -27.19
N LEU A 198 -26.09 1.22 -26.70
CA LEU A 198 -24.99 0.32 -26.33
C LEU A 198 -24.18 -0.15 -27.56
N GLY A 199 -24.84 -0.41 -28.68
CA GLY A 199 -24.18 -0.74 -29.94
C GLY A 199 -23.29 0.40 -30.43
N ALA A 200 -23.79 1.64 -30.40
CA ALA A 200 -23.02 2.83 -30.73
C ALA A 200 -21.81 3.03 -29.79
N LEU A 201 -21.99 2.83 -28.48
CA LEU A 201 -20.89 2.89 -27.50
C LEU A 201 -19.84 1.80 -27.73
N THR A 202 -20.26 0.58 -28.07
CA THR A 202 -19.33 -0.53 -28.37
C THR A 202 -18.48 -0.20 -29.60
N ILE A 203 -19.10 0.35 -30.65
CA ILE A 203 -18.39 0.81 -31.85
C ILE A 203 -17.45 1.97 -31.50
N LEU A 204 -17.91 2.95 -30.70
CA LEU A 204 -17.10 4.09 -30.27
C LEU A 204 -15.86 3.66 -29.47
N CYS A 205 -16.02 2.75 -28.51
CA CYS A 205 -14.90 2.21 -27.73
C CYS A 205 -13.93 1.42 -28.62
N SER A 206 -14.44 0.61 -29.55
CA SER A 206 -13.61 -0.16 -30.49
C SER A 206 -12.82 0.76 -31.42
N TYR A 207 -13.50 1.78 -31.96
CA TYR A 207 -12.86 2.83 -32.76
C TYR A 207 -11.81 3.58 -31.95
N GLY A 208 -12.15 3.99 -30.73
CA GLY A 208 -11.25 4.74 -29.85
C GLY A 208 -9.93 4.01 -29.56
N ILE A 209 -9.97 2.69 -29.40
CA ILE A 209 -8.76 1.86 -29.27
C ILE A 209 -8.02 1.82 -30.61
N SER A 210 -8.69 1.43 -31.70
CA SER A 210 -8.05 1.24 -33.00
C SER A 210 -7.46 2.53 -33.60
N ALA A 211 -8.03 3.68 -33.26
CA ALA A 211 -7.64 4.99 -33.76
C ALA A 211 -6.70 5.75 -32.78
N GLY A 212 -6.22 5.11 -31.71
CA GLY A 212 -5.31 5.71 -30.73
C GLY A 212 -5.90 6.84 -29.88
N GLN A 213 -7.23 7.01 -29.85
CA GLN A 213 -7.88 8.07 -29.08
C GLN A 213 -7.82 7.82 -27.58
N VAL A 214 -7.78 6.55 -27.16
CA VAL A 214 -7.60 6.17 -25.75
C VAL A 214 -6.20 6.55 -25.27
N ASP A 215 -5.20 6.45 -26.14
CA ASP A 215 -3.81 6.84 -25.84
C ASP A 215 -3.71 8.38 -25.74
N ASN A 216 -4.38 9.10 -26.66
CA ASN A 216 -4.49 10.56 -26.59
C ASN A 216 -5.13 11.03 -25.28
N LEU A 217 -6.21 10.37 -24.82
CA LEU A 217 -6.85 10.69 -23.55
C LEU A 217 -5.91 10.43 -22.36
N HIS A 218 -5.13 9.34 -22.42
CA HIS A 218 -4.12 9.04 -21.42
C HIS A 218 -3.04 10.12 -21.37
N HIS A 219 -2.44 10.50 -22.49
CA HIS A 219 -1.43 11.56 -22.55
C HIS A 219 -2.00 12.91 -22.09
N TYR A 220 -3.22 13.26 -22.51
CA TYR A 220 -3.88 14.48 -22.06
C TYR A 220 -4.09 14.50 -20.54
N SER A 221 -4.50 13.39 -19.95
CA SER A 221 -4.67 13.29 -18.49
C SER A 221 -3.35 13.44 -17.73
N ILE A 222 -2.24 12.91 -18.27
CA ILE A 222 -0.90 13.06 -17.68
C ILE A 222 -0.45 14.51 -17.77
N GLN A 223 -0.59 15.15 -18.93
CA GLN A 223 -0.27 16.57 -19.09
C GLN A 223 -1.10 17.47 -18.17
N ALA A 224 -2.37 17.11 -17.92
CA ALA A 224 -3.23 17.84 -17.01
C ALA A 224 -2.85 17.65 -15.54
N GLN A 225 -2.35 16.46 -15.16
CA GLN A 225 -1.82 16.16 -13.83
C GLN A 225 -0.52 16.91 -13.55
N TRP A 226 0.39 16.93 -14.54
CA TRP A 226 1.73 17.51 -14.43
C TRP A 226 1.84 18.88 -15.09
N GLN A 227 0.77 19.68 -15.00
CA GLN A 227 0.70 20.97 -15.66
C GLN A 227 1.86 21.88 -15.22
N GLY A 228 2.55 22.47 -16.18
CA GLY A 228 3.68 23.38 -15.94
C GLY A 228 5.05 22.69 -15.94
N TYR A 229 5.09 21.36 -16.05
CA TYR A 229 6.34 20.60 -16.16
C TYR A 229 6.51 19.98 -17.54
N HIS A 230 7.75 19.88 -18.01
CA HIS A 230 8.07 19.16 -19.24
C HIS A 230 8.26 17.67 -18.93
N ILE A 231 7.23 16.87 -19.20
CA ILE A 231 7.26 15.43 -18.94
C ILE A 231 7.99 14.75 -20.10
N VAL A 232 9.09 14.06 -19.79
CA VAL A 232 9.85 13.30 -20.78
C VAL A 232 9.51 11.82 -20.75
N HIS A 233 9.07 11.30 -19.60
CA HIS A 233 8.62 9.91 -19.47
C HIS A 233 7.56 9.73 -18.38
N TYR A 234 6.65 8.78 -18.60
CA TYR A 234 5.68 8.36 -17.59
C TYR A 234 5.36 6.88 -17.79
N GLN A 235 5.60 6.05 -16.77
CA GLN A 235 5.38 4.61 -16.88
C GLN A 235 5.04 3.98 -15.53
N ASN A 236 4.18 2.98 -15.55
CA ASN A 236 3.86 2.16 -14.38
C ASN A 236 4.75 0.91 -14.37
N SER A 237 5.32 0.61 -13.21
CA SER A 237 5.97 -0.67 -12.92
C SER A 237 5.06 -1.54 -12.03
N PRO A 238 5.45 -2.80 -11.78
CA PRO A 238 4.84 -3.60 -10.73
C PRO A 238 5.01 -3.01 -9.32
N TYR A 239 5.99 -2.14 -9.11
CA TYR A 239 6.31 -1.55 -7.80
C TYR A 239 5.64 -0.21 -7.56
N GLY A 240 5.39 0.58 -8.61
CA GLY A 240 4.75 1.90 -8.51
C GLY A 240 4.61 2.60 -9.86
N ASN A 241 4.59 3.92 -9.85
CA ASN A 241 4.65 4.79 -11.01
C ASN A 241 5.96 5.58 -11.02
N ILE A 242 6.63 5.63 -12.17
CA ILE A 242 7.79 6.50 -12.38
C ILE A 242 7.44 7.57 -13.42
N CYS A 243 7.58 8.84 -13.03
CA CYS A 243 7.45 10.00 -13.91
C CYS A 243 8.80 10.72 -13.96
N VAL A 244 9.28 11.03 -15.17
CA VAL A 244 10.50 11.80 -15.37
C VAL A 244 10.12 13.12 -16.01
N ILE A 245 10.50 14.21 -15.35
CA ILE A 245 10.38 15.55 -15.90
C ILE A 245 11.77 16.11 -16.20
N GLU A 246 11.83 16.99 -17.19
CA GLU A 246 13.00 17.81 -17.46
C GLU A 246 12.70 19.25 -17.05
N ASN A 247 13.63 19.86 -16.32
CA ASN A 247 13.57 21.25 -15.94
C ASN A 247 14.96 21.88 -16.08
N GLU A 248 15.12 22.82 -17.02
CA GLU A 248 16.36 23.57 -17.24
C GLU A 248 17.62 22.68 -17.38
N GLY A 249 17.49 21.53 -18.05
CA GLY A 249 18.58 20.57 -18.24
C GLY A 249 18.81 19.60 -17.08
N GLN A 250 17.97 19.64 -16.05
CA GLN A 250 17.93 18.62 -14.98
C GLN A 250 16.78 17.65 -15.21
N TYR A 251 17.02 16.37 -14.98
CA TYR A 251 15.99 15.33 -14.92
C TYR A 251 15.61 15.05 -13.47
N ILE A 252 14.32 15.14 -13.17
CA ILE A 252 13.76 14.82 -11.85
C ILE A 252 12.87 13.60 -12.00
N PHE A 253 13.21 12.56 -11.25
CA PHE A 253 12.50 11.28 -11.19
C PHE A 253 11.55 11.30 -10.00
N PHE A 254 10.28 11.06 -10.27
CA PHE A 254 9.23 10.94 -9.27
C PHE A 254 8.77 9.49 -9.18
N GLU A 255 8.75 8.94 -7.97
CA GLU A 255 8.14 7.65 -7.64
C GLU A 255 6.83 7.90 -6.91
N ASP A 256 5.71 7.42 -7.47
CA ASP A 256 4.36 7.62 -6.95
C ASP A 256 4.03 9.08 -6.58
N GLY A 257 4.56 10.02 -7.38
CA GLY A 257 4.34 11.45 -7.23
C GLY A 257 5.22 12.15 -6.19
N LEU A 258 6.15 11.44 -5.56
CA LEU A 258 7.19 11.98 -4.68
C LEU A 258 8.53 12.07 -5.43
N PRO A 259 9.28 13.19 -5.31
CA PRO A 259 10.61 13.28 -5.90
C PRO A 259 11.54 12.27 -5.21
N SER A 260 12.12 11.38 -6.01
CA SER A 260 13.05 10.34 -5.54
C SER A 260 14.49 10.72 -5.88
N LEU A 261 14.71 11.25 -7.09
CA LEU A 261 16.05 11.53 -7.59
C LEU A 261 16.11 12.75 -8.52
N ILE A 262 17.22 13.49 -8.49
CA ILE A 262 17.54 14.62 -9.37
C ILE A 262 18.92 14.43 -9.99
N THR A 263 19.05 14.64 -11.31
CA THR A 263 20.32 14.54 -12.06
C THR A 263 20.43 15.68 -13.08
N PRO A 264 21.63 16.14 -13.49
CA PRO A 264 22.96 15.72 -13.04
C PRO A 264 23.39 16.28 -11.68
N ILE A 265 22.67 17.24 -11.10
CA ILE A 265 23.06 17.90 -9.84
C ILE A 265 22.13 17.40 -8.74
N PRO A 266 22.61 16.55 -7.82
CA PRO A 266 21.79 16.03 -6.73
C PRO A 266 21.68 17.03 -5.57
N ASP A 267 20.98 16.65 -4.50
CA ASP A 267 21.03 17.38 -3.22
C ASP A 267 22.39 17.16 -2.55
N ILE A 268 23.41 17.91 -3.00
CA ILE A 268 24.81 17.75 -2.61
C ILE A 268 25.00 17.72 -1.09
N PRO A 269 24.45 18.65 -0.28
CA PRO A 269 24.57 18.59 1.18
C PRO A 269 24.11 17.26 1.77
N SER A 270 22.91 16.80 1.40
CA SER A 270 22.34 15.57 1.94
C SER A 270 23.12 14.32 1.52
N VAL A 271 23.56 14.27 0.25
CA VAL A 271 24.31 13.14 -0.30
C VAL A 271 25.72 13.08 0.31
N GLU A 272 26.45 14.19 0.34
CA GLU A 272 27.80 14.22 0.91
C GLU A 272 27.79 13.86 2.40
N GLU A 273 26.83 14.38 3.19
CA GLU A 273 26.68 13.99 4.59
C GLU A 273 26.38 12.51 4.76
N PHE A 274 25.46 11.97 3.97
CA PHE A 274 25.05 10.57 4.05
C PHE A 274 26.17 9.60 3.67
N VAL A 275 27.07 10.01 2.77
CA VAL A 275 28.14 9.15 2.23
C VAL A 275 29.48 9.36 2.93
N HIS A 276 29.96 10.60 3.00
CA HIS A 276 31.32 10.88 3.42
C HIS A 276 31.49 10.75 4.93
N LEU A 277 30.54 11.22 5.76
CA LEU A 277 30.66 11.10 7.21
C LEU A 277 30.87 9.64 7.68
N PRO A 278 30.04 8.66 7.27
CA PRO A 278 30.28 7.28 7.67
C PRO A 278 31.53 6.65 7.03
N LEU A 279 31.84 6.95 5.76
CA LEU A 279 33.05 6.43 5.11
C LEU A 279 34.32 6.96 5.76
N LEU A 280 34.33 8.22 6.19
CA LEU A 280 35.44 8.84 6.91
C LEU A 280 35.50 8.37 8.36
N ALA A 281 34.38 7.98 8.99
CA ALA A 281 34.37 7.37 10.32
C ALA A 281 35.01 5.96 10.32
N HIS A 282 34.84 5.20 9.23
CA HIS A 282 35.53 3.91 9.06
C HIS A 282 37.01 4.10 8.68
N PRO A 283 37.98 3.39 9.29
CA PRO A 283 39.41 3.61 9.03
C PRO A 283 39.83 3.28 7.59
N GLU A 284 39.32 2.17 7.04
CA GLU A 284 39.68 1.70 5.70
C GLU A 284 38.49 0.95 5.06
N PRO A 285 37.43 1.65 4.63
CA PRO A 285 36.28 1.00 4.01
C PRO A 285 36.64 0.51 2.60
N LYS A 286 36.48 -0.80 2.34
CA LYS A 286 36.80 -1.45 1.06
C LYS A 286 35.56 -1.91 0.32
N ARG A 287 34.57 -2.45 1.03
CA ARG A 287 33.32 -2.94 0.45
C ARG A 287 32.12 -2.33 1.13
N ILE A 288 31.23 -1.74 0.33
CA ILE A 288 29.98 -1.17 0.82
C ILE A 288 28.78 -1.77 0.09
N LEU A 289 27.65 -1.80 0.78
CA LEU A 289 26.36 -2.14 0.24
C LEU A 289 25.42 -0.93 0.38
N ILE A 290 24.82 -0.52 -0.72
CA ILE A 290 23.79 0.51 -0.76
C ILE A 290 22.44 -0.17 -1.01
N LEU A 291 21.48 0.07 -0.12
CA LEU A 291 20.13 -0.47 -0.20
C LEU A 291 19.16 0.65 -0.58
N SER A 292 18.69 0.63 -1.83
CA SER A 292 17.87 1.67 -2.46
C SER A 292 18.56 3.05 -2.54
N SER A 293 18.07 3.91 -3.44
CA SER A 293 18.48 5.31 -3.60
C SER A 293 20.00 5.52 -3.72
N GLY A 294 20.69 4.60 -4.40
CA GLY A 294 22.14 4.66 -4.60
C GLY A 294 22.55 5.46 -5.84
N ALA A 295 21.84 5.25 -6.95
CA ALA A 295 22.11 5.99 -8.18
C ALA A 295 21.64 7.44 -8.06
N GLY A 296 22.38 8.33 -8.70
CA GLY A 296 22.09 9.75 -8.80
C GLY A 296 22.65 10.60 -7.64
N GLY A 297 23.81 10.21 -7.10
CA GLY A 297 24.62 11.02 -6.20
C GLY A 297 25.39 10.18 -5.19
N VAL A 298 24.73 9.21 -4.54
CA VAL A 298 25.33 8.44 -3.43
C VAL A 298 26.50 7.59 -3.93
N ILE A 299 26.33 6.88 -5.06
CA ILE A 299 27.41 6.10 -5.67
C ILE A 299 28.52 7.05 -6.14
N TYR A 300 28.18 8.18 -6.76
CA TYR A 300 29.15 9.15 -7.26
C TYR A 300 30.06 9.66 -6.14
N GLU A 301 29.48 10.08 -5.01
CA GLU A 301 30.24 10.51 -3.84
C GLU A 301 31.03 9.38 -3.19
N ALA A 302 30.51 8.15 -3.20
CA ALA A 302 31.23 7.01 -2.67
C ALA A 302 32.48 6.73 -3.53
N LEU A 303 32.37 6.79 -4.86
CA LEU A 303 33.47 6.53 -5.80
C LEU A 303 34.65 7.50 -5.66
N LYS A 304 34.45 8.66 -5.03
CA LYS A 304 35.54 9.60 -4.66
C LYS A 304 36.49 9.02 -3.60
N HIS A 305 36.07 8.01 -2.84
CA HIS A 305 36.93 7.31 -1.88
C HIS A 305 37.83 6.31 -2.60
N PRO A 306 39.15 6.56 -2.73
CA PRO A 306 40.05 5.70 -3.50
C PRO A 306 40.28 4.33 -2.84
N VAL A 307 39.98 4.22 -1.56
CA VAL A 307 40.10 2.99 -0.76
C VAL A 307 38.99 1.96 -1.07
N LEU A 308 37.88 2.40 -1.69
CA LEU A 308 36.79 1.50 -2.04
C LEU A 308 37.18 0.60 -3.23
N GLU A 309 37.05 -0.70 -2.99
CA GLU A 309 37.29 -1.76 -3.97
C GLU A 309 36.00 -2.23 -4.64
N ALA A 310 34.87 -2.22 -3.91
CA ALA A 310 33.57 -2.68 -4.42
C ALA A 310 32.39 -1.93 -3.78
N ILE A 311 31.43 -1.56 -4.62
CA ILE A 311 30.14 -0.97 -4.26
C ILE A 311 29.05 -1.90 -4.81
N GLU A 312 28.31 -2.53 -3.92
CA GLU A 312 27.13 -3.29 -4.29
C GLU A 312 25.89 -2.43 -4.08
N TYR A 313 25.02 -2.34 -5.09
CA TYR A 313 23.82 -1.52 -5.04
C TYR A 313 22.61 -2.41 -5.35
N ALA A 314 21.71 -2.55 -4.37
CA ALA A 314 20.45 -3.25 -4.54
C ALA A 314 19.32 -2.23 -4.81
N GLU A 315 18.71 -2.32 -5.99
CA GLU A 315 17.55 -1.52 -6.39
C GLU A 315 16.36 -2.44 -6.66
N LEU A 316 15.21 -2.08 -6.09
CA LEU A 316 13.99 -2.88 -6.19
C LEU A 316 13.36 -2.75 -7.57
N ASP A 317 13.24 -1.54 -8.10
CA ASP A 317 12.57 -1.28 -9.37
C ASP A 317 13.58 -1.17 -10.53
N PRO A 318 13.69 -2.18 -11.41
CA PRO A 318 14.57 -2.10 -12.56
C PRO A 318 14.23 -0.95 -13.51
N LEU A 319 12.96 -0.51 -13.55
CA LEU A 319 12.51 0.58 -14.41
C LEU A 319 13.26 1.88 -14.08
N LEU A 320 13.57 2.15 -12.81
CA LEU A 320 14.31 3.36 -12.43
C LEU A 320 15.68 3.40 -13.12
N LEU A 321 16.42 2.29 -13.07
CA LEU A 321 17.76 2.21 -13.68
C LEU A 321 17.72 2.08 -15.20
N GLU A 322 16.65 1.55 -15.77
CA GLU A 322 16.41 1.60 -17.22
C GLU A 322 16.22 3.06 -17.68
N LEU A 323 15.43 3.83 -16.95
CA LEU A 323 15.20 5.25 -17.25
C LEU A 323 16.44 6.11 -17.04
N LEU A 324 17.27 5.84 -16.04
CA LEU A 324 18.57 6.52 -15.89
C LEU A 324 19.53 6.27 -17.06
N ARG A 325 19.42 5.11 -17.73
CA ARG A 325 20.17 4.83 -18.96
C ARG A 325 19.54 5.45 -20.20
N GLN A 326 18.22 5.65 -20.20
CA GLN A 326 17.49 6.33 -21.27
C GLN A 326 17.70 7.84 -21.23
N PHE A 327 17.84 8.41 -20.04
CA PHE A 327 18.15 9.82 -19.78
C PHE A 327 19.51 9.95 -19.07
N PRO A 328 20.61 9.57 -19.74
CA PRO A 328 21.93 9.55 -19.12
C PRO A 328 22.43 10.97 -18.87
N THR A 329 23.17 11.12 -17.78
CA THR A 329 23.89 12.33 -17.43
C THR A 329 25.34 11.98 -17.09
N PRO A 330 26.29 12.93 -17.11
CA PRO A 330 27.67 12.63 -16.71
C PRO A 330 27.79 11.99 -15.33
N LEU A 331 26.89 12.37 -14.40
CA LEU A 331 26.81 11.77 -13.08
C LEU A 331 26.40 10.29 -13.17
N THR A 332 25.26 9.97 -13.79
CA THR A 332 24.74 8.60 -13.83
C THR A 332 25.59 7.66 -14.69
N GLU A 333 26.22 8.17 -15.74
CA GLU A 333 27.19 7.43 -16.55
C GLU A 333 28.43 7.06 -15.74
N SER A 334 28.95 8.00 -14.92
CA SER A 334 30.11 7.73 -14.07
C SER A 334 29.80 6.70 -12.97
N GLU A 335 28.60 6.73 -12.40
CA GLU A 335 28.17 5.79 -11.37
C GLU A 335 27.95 4.38 -11.93
N LEU A 336 27.10 4.26 -12.95
CA LEU A 336 26.69 2.96 -13.48
C LEU A 336 27.73 2.34 -14.43
N GLY A 337 28.73 3.11 -14.84
CA GLY A 337 29.84 2.67 -15.70
C GLY A 337 31.13 2.30 -14.95
N ASP A 338 31.27 2.65 -13.66
CA ASP A 338 32.48 2.31 -12.89
C ASP A 338 32.53 0.80 -12.58
N LYS A 339 33.67 0.17 -12.87
CA LYS A 339 33.92 -1.26 -12.65
C LYS A 339 33.79 -1.72 -11.18
N ARG A 340 33.86 -0.79 -10.23
CA ARG A 340 33.68 -1.06 -8.80
C ARG A 340 32.21 -1.24 -8.43
N VAL A 341 31.27 -0.79 -9.28
CA VAL A 341 29.84 -0.80 -9.00
C VAL A 341 29.18 -2.05 -9.56
N THR A 342 28.47 -2.79 -8.71
CA THR A 342 27.66 -3.94 -9.11
C THR A 342 26.20 -3.70 -8.72
N VAL A 343 25.34 -3.63 -9.72
CA VAL A 343 23.89 -3.41 -9.55
C VAL A 343 23.17 -4.75 -9.42
N GLN A 344 22.28 -4.85 -8.44
CA GLN A 344 21.43 -6.01 -8.17
C GLN A 344 19.96 -5.56 -8.24
N TYR A 345 19.22 -6.13 -9.19
CA TYR A 345 17.80 -5.82 -9.41
C TYR A 345 16.91 -6.68 -8.50
N THR A 346 16.90 -6.37 -7.21
CA THR A 346 16.19 -7.15 -6.20
C THR A 346 15.91 -6.31 -4.94
N ASP A 347 14.94 -6.75 -4.13
CA ASP A 347 14.71 -6.20 -2.79
C ASP A 347 15.99 -6.26 -1.95
N GLY A 348 16.39 -5.13 -1.37
CA GLY A 348 17.64 -4.98 -0.64
C GLY A 348 17.73 -5.86 0.61
N ARG A 349 16.61 -6.10 1.30
CA ARG A 349 16.57 -6.98 2.47
C ARG A 349 16.66 -8.45 2.07
N MET A 350 16.03 -8.84 0.96
CA MET A 350 16.18 -10.18 0.37
C MET A 350 17.62 -10.41 -0.08
N TYR A 351 18.23 -9.45 -0.76
CA TYR A 351 19.63 -9.51 -1.19
C TYR A 351 20.57 -9.72 0.00
N LEU A 352 20.43 -8.89 1.04
CA LEU A 352 21.23 -8.95 2.25
C LEU A 352 21.09 -10.29 2.97
N SER A 353 19.93 -10.93 2.91
CA SER A 353 19.70 -12.27 3.46
C SER A 353 20.40 -13.36 2.66
N ALA A 354 20.35 -13.28 1.32
CA ALA A 354 20.85 -14.32 0.42
C ALA A 354 22.37 -14.26 0.17
N THR A 355 22.94 -13.05 0.12
CA THR A 355 24.36 -12.83 -0.17
C THR A 355 25.25 -13.49 0.88
N GLN A 356 26.41 -14.01 0.46
CA GLN A 356 27.44 -14.52 1.37
C GLN A 356 28.48 -13.46 1.73
N ASN A 357 28.42 -12.29 1.08
CA ASN A 357 29.36 -11.20 1.33
C ASN A 357 29.06 -10.51 2.66
N THR A 358 30.12 -9.97 3.25
CA THR A 358 30.10 -9.00 4.35
C THR A 358 30.62 -7.65 3.87
N TYR A 359 30.29 -6.60 4.61
CA TYR A 359 30.52 -5.21 4.22
C TYR A 359 31.10 -4.39 5.36
N ASP A 360 31.97 -3.44 5.03
CA ASP A 360 32.43 -2.41 5.98
C ASP A 360 31.31 -1.41 6.26
N LEU A 361 30.50 -1.07 5.25
CA LEU A 361 29.32 -0.23 5.45
C LEU A 361 28.10 -0.81 4.74
N ILE A 362 26.95 -0.69 5.42
CA ILE A 362 25.63 -0.87 4.81
C ILE A 362 24.91 0.47 4.90
N LEU A 363 24.68 1.11 3.75
CA LEU A 363 23.98 2.38 3.60
C LEU A 363 22.52 2.10 3.23
N VAL A 364 21.59 2.49 4.09
CA VAL A 364 20.15 2.39 3.83
C VAL A 364 19.66 3.72 3.26
N GLY A 365 19.46 3.78 1.94
CA GLY A 365 19.00 4.98 1.23
C GLY A 365 17.52 5.31 1.42
N ILE A 366 16.80 4.49 2.20
CA ILE A 366 15.42 4.72 2.60
C ILE A 366 15.43 5.68 3.79
N THR A 367 14.72 6.80 3.67
CA THR A 367 14.83 7.92 4.62
C THR A 367 13.85 7.85 5.78
N GLU A 368 12.74 7.11 5.67
CA GLU A 368 11.81 6.90 6.78
C GLU A 368 10.90 5.66 6.61
N PRO A 369 10.37 5.10 7.72
CA PRO A 369 9.37 4.04 7.68
C PRO A 369 7.97 4.57 7.37
N SER A 370 7.75 5.22 6.22
CA SER A 370 6.46 5.81 5.83
C SER A 370 5.41 4.79 5.38
N THR A 371 5.84 3.59 4.97
CA THR A 371 4.99 2.47 4.56
C THR A 371 5.47 1.18 5.20
N LEU A 372 4.68 0.12 5.18
CA LEU A 372 5.10 -1.21 5.63
C LEU A 372 6.24 -1.78 4.78
N GLN A 373 6.35 -1.38 3.52
CA GLN A 373 7.45 -1.79 2.65
C GLN A 373 8.77 -1.17 3.11
N THR A 374 8.81 0.14 3.35
CA THR A 374 10.01 0.85 3.81
C THR A 374 10.33 0.56 5.26
N ASN A 375 9.33 0.38 6.11
CA ASN A 375 9.50 0.06 7.54
C ASN A 375 10.34 -1.18 7.80
N ARG A 376 10.34 -2.14 6.86
CA ARG A 376 11.15 -3.37 6.93
C ARG A 376 12.64 -3.14 7.08
N PHE A 377 13.14 -1.95 6.74
CA PHE A 377 14.53 -1.55 6.88
C PHE A 377 14.82 -0.82 8.21
N PHE A 378 13.79 -0.67 9.06
CA PHE A 378 13.86 0.01 10.35
C PHE A 378 13.43 -0.92 11.51
N THR A 379 13.36 -2.22 11.26
CA THR A 379 12.93 -3.21 12.28
C THR A 379 14.12 -3.87 12.97
N LYS A 380 13.87 -4.38 14.17
CA LYS A 380 14.84 -5.18 14.92
C LYS A 380 15.35 -6.37 14.10
N GLU A 381 14.48 -7.02 13.33
CA GLU A 381 14.79 -8.16 12.48
C GLU A 381 15.79 -7.77 11.39
N PHE A 382 15.55 -6.66 10.69
CA PHE A 382 16.47 -6.17 9.68
C PHE A 382 17.80 -5.70 10.27
N PHE A 383 17.79 -4.96 11.38
CA PHE A 383 19.04 -4.55 12.04
C PHE A 383 19.86 -5.76 12.48
N THR A 384 19.20 -6.83 12.96
CA THR A 384 19.89 -8.08 13.32
C THR A 384 20.49 -8.77 12.09
N LEU A 385 19.78 -8.75 10.95
CA LEU A 385 20.30 -9.25 9.68
C LEU A 385 21.51 -8.43 9.21
N ALA A 386 21.39 -7.10 9.18
CA ALA A 386 22.47 -6.20 8.79
C ALA A 386 23.71 -6.36 9.67
N ARG A 387 23.52 -6.45 11.00
CA ARG A 387 24.60 -6.72 11.94
C ARG A 387 25.39 -7.99 11.61
N ARG A 388 24.73 -9.07 11.16
CA ARG A 388 25.40 -10.33 10.76
C ARG A 388 26.17 -10.23 9.44
N LYS A 389 25.91 -9.19 8.64
CA LYS A 389 26.52 -8.95 7.33
C LYS A 389 27.53 -7.80 7.37
N LEU A 390 27.77 -7.20 8.53
CA LEU A 390 28.85 -6.24 8.71
C LEU A 390 30.14 -6.97 9.08
N ASP A 391 31.25 -6.49 8.52
CA ASP A 391 32.59 -6.87 8.93
C ASP A 391 32.90 -6.34 10.34
N LYS A 392 34.02 -6.79 10.92
CA LYS A 392 34.49 -6.24 12.20
C LYS A 392 34.87 -4.78 12.00
N GLY A 393 34.23 -3.88 12.76
CA GLY A 393 34.37 -2.43 12.54
C GLY A 393 33.28 -1.84 11.65
N GLY A 394 32.44 -2.69 11.04
CA GLY A 394 31.47 -2.23 10.07
C GLY A 394 30.35 -1.36 10.67
N ILE A 395 29.78 -0.51 9.83
CA ILE A 395 28.80 0.51 10.22
C ILE A 395 27.51 0.33 9.42
N LEU A 396 26.38 0.20 10.12
CA LEU A 396 25.06 0.39 9.53
C LEU A 396 24.71 1.88 9.56
N VAL A 397 24.31 2.42 8.42
CA VAL A 397 23.97 3.83 8.23
C VAL A 397 22.53 3.96 7.74
N LEU A 398 21.75 4.84 8.37
CA LEU A 398 20.40 5.17 7.93
C LEU A 398 20.03 6.61 8.30
N GLY A 399 19.15 7.22 7.49
CA GLY A 399 18.57 8.54 7.77
C GLY A 399 17.20 8.42 8.44
N LEU A 400 16.83 9.44 9.21
CA LEU A 400 15.44 9.68 9.63
C LEU A 400 15.12 11.17 9.56
N PRO A 401 13.85 11.57 9.41
CA PRO A 401 13.45 12.96 9.50
C PRO A 401 13.98 13.61 10.78
N GLY A 402 14.61 14.76 10.62
CA GLY A 402 15.30 15.50 11.67
C GLY A 402 15.05 17.00 11.56
N SER A 403 15.04 17.68 12.70
CA SER A 403 15.09 19.15 12.74
C SER A 403 15.74 19.62 14.02
N LEU A 404 16.66 20.58 13.87
CA LEU A 404 17.36 21.25 14.97
C LEU A 404 16.50 22.37 15.58
N THR A 405 15.49 22.85 14.86
CA THR A 405 14.63 23.98 15.25
C THR A 405 13.23 23.55 15.66
N TYR A 406 12.68 22.49 15.06
CA TYR A 406 11.34 22.00 15.33
C TYR A 406 11.33 20.61 15.97
N SER A 407 10.88 20.53 17.23
CA SER A 407 10.80 19.27 17.98
C SER A 407 9.35 18.93 18.34
N SER A 408 8.63 18.27 17.42
CA SER A 408 7.31 17.69 17.72
C SER A 408 7.43 16.41 18.54
N GLU A 409 6.37 16.03 19.25
CA GLU A 409 6.31 14.78 20.02
C GLU A 409 6.35 13.56 19.09
N GLU A 410 5.71 13.69 17.93
CA GLU A 410 5.63 12.66 16.89
C GLU A 410 7.01 12.41 16.27
N LEU A 411 7.74 13.47 15.91
CA LEU A 411 9.11 13.36 15.39
C LEU A 411 10.07 12.77 16.44
N ARG A 412 9.90 13.17 17.70
CA ARG A 412 10.64 12.60 18.82
C ARG A 412 10.34 11.12 18.98
N ASN A 413 9.07 10.72 18.95
CA ASN A 413 8.68 9.32 19.11
C ASN A 413 9.19 8.45 17.96
N LEU A 414 9.19 8.95 16.72
CA LEU A 414 9.79 8.27 15.57
C LEU A 414 11.29 8.03 15.79
N ASN A 415 12.06 9.09 16.06
CA ASN A 415 13.51 9.00 16.29
C ASN A 415 13.85 8.12 17.51
N SER A 416 13.16 8.30 18.65
CA SER A 416 13.36 7.48 19.85
C SER A 416 13.05 6.00 19.62
N CYS A 417 11.99 5.69 18.88
CA CYS A 417 11.62 4.32 18.58
C CYS A 417 12.73 3.60 17.79
N ILE A 418 13.20 4.21 16.70
CA ILE A 418 14.25 3.61 15.88
C ILE A 418 15.59 3.58 16.63
N PHE A 419 15.93 4.63 17.37
CA PHE A 419 17.13 4.67 18.22
C PHE A 419 17.16 3.52 19.24
N ASN A 420 16.06 3.29 19.96
CA ASN A 420 15.95 2.19 20.91
C ASN A 420 15.96 0.82 20.21
N THR A 421 15.42 0.73 19.00
CA THR A 421 15.47 -0.48 18.17
C THR A 421 16.91 -0.82 17.76
N LEU A 422 17.68 0.16 17.29
CA LEU A 422 19.12 0.00 17.00
C LEU A 422 19.91 -0.39 18.25
N LYS A 423 19.70 0.28 19.39
CA LYS A 423 20.35 -0.04 20.67
C LYS A 423 20.01 -1.43 21.21
N SER A 424 18.90 -2.03 20.77
CA SER A 424 18.54 -3.40 21.13
C SER A 424 19.34 -4.46 20.35
N VAL A 425 20.04 -4.05 19.28
CA VAL A 425 20.79 -4.92 18.37
C VAL A 425 22.28 -4.62 18.37
N PHE A 426 22.68 -3.35 18.30
CA PHE A 426 24.07 -2.91 18.23
C PHE A 426 24.60 -2.45 19.59
N LEU A 427 25.89 -2.63 19.84
CA LEU A 427 26.53 -2.17 21.07
C LEU A 427 26.56 -0.65 21.18
N THR A 428 26.85 0.04 20.07
CA THR A 428 26.98 1.50 20.03
C THR A 428 26.17 2.10 18.88
N VAL A 429 25.49 3.21 19.16
CA VAL A 429 24.71 3.98 18.19
C VAL A 429 25.07 5.45 18.36
N ARG A 430 25.59 6.07 17.30
CA ARG A 430 25.90 7.49 17.21
C ARG A 430 24.90 8.16 16.27
N VAL A 431 24.44 9.36 16.62
CA VAL A 431 23.54 10.14 15.76
C VAL A 431 24.17 11.48 15.48
N VAL A 432 24.16 11.90 14.22
CA VAL A 432 24.53 13.25 13.79
C VAL A 432 23.23 13.97 13.44
N PRO A 433 22.71 14.84 14.34
CA PRO A 433 21.47 15.56 14.08
C PRO A 433 21.61 16.56 12.94
N GLY A 434 20.56 16.69 12.14
CA GLY A 434 20.52 17.62 11.02
C GLY A 434 19.12 18.18 10.80
N ASP A 435 19.07 19.31 10.09
CA ASP A 435 17.81 19.81 9.53
C ASP A 435 17.50 19.04 8.25
N GLY A 436 16.30 18.46 8.17
CA GLY A 436 15.93 17.49 7.14
C GLY A 436 16.15 16.06 7.61
N THR A 437 17.40 15.69 7.90
CA THR A 437 17.78 14.31 8.23
C THR A 437 18.69 14.23 9.46
N ASN A 438 18.32 13.37 10.41
CA ASN A 438 19.21 12.85 11.44
C ASN A 438 19.93 11.60 10.88
N LEU A 439 21.25 11.59 10.88
CA LEU A 439 22.06 10.47 10.39
C LEU A 439 22.41 9.52 11.54
N PHE A 440 21.99 8.28 11.45
CA PHE A 440 22.25 7.24 12.44
C PHE A 440 23.37 6.32 11.97
N LEU A 441 24.34 6.10 12.86
CA LEU A 441 25.48 5.22 12.67
C LEU A 441 25.47 4.16 13.78
N ALA A 442 25.37 2.89 13.42
CA ALA A 442 25.32 1.78 14.38
C ALA A 442 26.41 0.75 14.11
N SER A 443 27.12 0.33 15.15
CA SER A 443 28.26 -0.60 15.05
C SER A 443 28.45 -1.36 16.36
N ASP A 444 29.06 -2.54 16.25
CA ASP A 444 29.59 -3.30 17.38
C ASP A 444 31.01 -2.89 17.78
N ALA A 445 31.66 -2.03 16.99
CA ALA A 445 32.99 -1.49 17.26
C ALA A 445 32.87 -0.06 17.84
N PRO A 446 32.86 0.09 19.18
CA PRO A 446 32.74 1.40 19.81
C PRO A 446 33.88 2.37 19.43
N GLU A 447 35.02 1.85 18.96
CA GLU A 447 36.16 2.63 18.49
C GLU A 447 35.92 3.35 17.16
N VAL A 448 34.94 2.94 16.34
CA VAL A 448 34.67 3.53 15.01
C VAL A 448 33.64 4.66 15.06
N LEU A 449 32.79 4.67 16.09
CA LEU A 449 31.68 5.61 16.27
C LEU A 449 31.93 6.88 17.11
N PRO A 450 33.13 7.19 17.67
CA PRO A 450 33.36 8.51 18.25
C PRO A 450 33.20 9.63 17.23
N VAL A 451 33.39 9.32 15.93
CA VAL A 451 33.26 10.28 14.80
C VAL A 451 34.05 11.54 15.16
N ASP A 452 35.32 11.37 15.51
CA ASP A 452 36.17 12.45 15.98
C ASP A 452 36.45 13.44 14.86
N THR A 453 36.24 14.72 15.14
CA THR A 453 36.31 15.79 14.14
C THR A 453 37.70 15.88 13.52
N GLU A 454 38.75 15.84 14.34
CA GLU A 454 40.13 15.93 13.86
C GLU A 454 40.48 14.71 12.99
N GLU A 455 40.08 13.52 13.42
CA GLU A 455 40.31 12.29 12.66
C GLU A 455 39.58 12.28 11.30
N ILE A 456 38.33 12.76 11.25
CA ILE A 456 37.55 12.83 10.01
C ILE A 456 38.16 13.83 9.03
N ILE A 457 38.57 15.00 9.50
CA ILE A 457 39.27 16.00 8.68
C ILE A 457 40.59 15.43 8.17
N ALA A 458 41.37 14.78 9.04
CA ALA A 458 42.63 14.15 8.64
C ALA A 458 42.42 13.08 7.56
N ARG A 459 41.36 12.26 7.67
CA ARG A 459 41.02 11.25 6.66
C ARG A 459 40.48 11.85 5.38
N LEU A 460 39.74 12.96 5.44
CA LEU A 460 39.28 13.72 4.27
C LEU A 460 40.49 14.17 3.44
N ASP A 461 41.49 14.76 4.10
CA ASP A 461 42.75 15.21 3.48
C ASP A 461 43.59 14.04 2.99
N GLN A 462 43.79 13.00 3.82
CA GLN A 462 44.60 11.83 3.48
C GLN A 462 44.07 11.10 2.23
N ARG A 463 42.75 10.99 2.09
CA ARG A 463 42.09 10.33 0.97
C ARG A 463 41.86 11.27 -0.22
N ASN A 464 42.23 12.55 -0.11
CA ASN A 464 42.08 13.58 -1.13
C ASN A 464 40.64 13.69 -1.67
N ILE A 465 39.65 13.63 -0.78
CA ILE A 465 38.23 13.70 -1.15
C ILE A 465 37.87 15.12 -1.55
N GLN A 466 37.34 15.30 -2.76
CA GLN A 466 36.85 16.59 -3.25
C GLN A 466 35.34 16.72 -2.96
N ALA A 467 35.02 17.34 -1.83
CA ALA A 467 33.66 17.64 -1.39
C ALA A 467 33.35 19.14 -1.59
N GLU A 468 32.12 19.48 -1.95
CA GLU A 468 31.65 20.86 -2.09
C GLU A 468 31.14 21.44 -0.76
N VAL A 469 30.48 20.59 0.05
CA VAL A 469 29.82 20.99 1.29
C VAL A 469 30.57 20.45 2.51
N LEU A 470 31.03 19.20 2.46
CA LEU A 470 31.69 18.54 3.59
C LEU A 470 33.17 18.98 3.77
N ILE A 471 33.36 20.27 4.03
CA ILE A 471 34.65 20.92 4.30
C ILE A 471 34.92 21.06 5.81
N PRO A 472 36.19 21.27 6.25
CA PRO A 472 36.57 21.16 7.67
C PRO A 472 35.69 21.93 8.66
N TRP A 473 35.36 23.19 8.41
CA TRP A 473 34.50 23.98 9.30
C TRP A 473 33.07 23.45 9.38
N TYR A 474 32.55 22.87 8.29
CA TYR A 474 31.21 22.28 8.25
C TYR A 474 31.18 21.00 9.07
N ILE A 475 32.22 20.18 8.96
CA ILE A 475 32.43 18.98 9.76
C ILE A 475 32.50 19.33 11.26
N GLU A 476 33.27 20.36 11.63
CA GLU A 476 33.34 20.87 13.00
C GLU A 476 31.96 21.26 13.54
N GLN A 477 31.16 21.96 12.73
CA GLN A 477 29.81 22.38 13.13
C GLN A 477 28.87 21.19 13.29
N LYS A 478 28.88 20.24 12.35
CA LYS A 478 28.01 19.06 12.36
C LYS A 478 28.35 18.09 13.47
N LEU A 479 29.63 17.92 13.77
CA LEU A 479 30.12 16.99 14.79
C LEU A 479 30.29 17.63 16.16
N HIS A 480 29.91 18.90 16.32
CA HIS A 480 30.02 19.62 17.58
C HIS A 480 29.40 18.80 18.74
N PRO A 481 30.12 18.57 19.85
CA PRO A 481 29.67 17.68 20.93
C PRO A 481 28.31 18.03 21.54
N GLY A 482 27.94 19.31 21.48
CA GLY A 482 26.63 19.80 21.93
C GLY A 482 25.43 19.17 21.20
N TRP A 483 25.59 18.75 19.93
CA TRP A 483 24.52 18.12 19.17
C TRP A 483 24.19 16.72 19.66
N GLN A 484 25.20 15.91 19.99
CA GLN A 484 24.97 14.61 20.59
C GLN A 484 24.24 14.75 21.93
N ALA A 485 24.70 15.67 22.79
CA ALA A 485 24.06 15.90 24.08
C ALA A 485 22.61 16.43 23.93
N TRP A 486 22.34 17.23 22.90
CA TRP A 486 20.98 17.65 22.55
C TRP A 486 20.13 16.46 22.11
N PHE A 487 20.65 15.60 21.24
CA PHE A 487 19.91 14.44 20.73
C PHE A 487 19.59 13.44 21.84
N ASP A 488 20.55 13.18 22.73
CA ASP A 488 20.33 12.29 23.89
C ASP A 488 19.16 12.79 24.75
N ARG A 489 19.11 14.09 25.05
CA ARG A 489 17.96 14.71 25.74
C ARG A 489 16.68 14.68 24.92
N PHE A 490 16.78 14.85 23.61
CA PHE A 490 15.65 14.79 22.70
C PHE A 490 14.99 13.42 22.75
N VAL A 491 15.74 12.33 22.74
CA VAL A 491 15.17 10.97 22.74
C VAL A 491 14.79 10.43 24.12
N GLU A 492 15.32 10.99 25.21
CA GLU A 492 15.09 10.54 26.60
C GLU A 492 13.60 10.43 26.97
N SER A 493 12.80 11.41 26.54
CA SER A 493 11.37 11.52 26.83
C SER A 493 10.46 10.94 25.74
N GLY A 494 11.03 10.35 24.69
CA GLY A 494 10.28 9.75 23.60
C GLY A 494 9.92 8.28 23.83
N SER A 495 9.31 7.69 22.81
CA SER A 495 8.85 6.29 22.82
C SER A 495 9.95 5.29 23.13
N ARG A 496 9.64 4.33 24.01
CA ARG A 496 10.48 3.16 24.33
C ARG A 496 10.07 1.90 23.56
N LYS A 497 9.07 2.00 22.67
CA LYS A 497 8.59 0.87 21.87
C LYS A 497 9.65 0.47 20.86
N ILE A 498 9.80 -0.84 20.63
CA ILE A 498 10.71 -1.40 19.64
C ILE A 498 9.95 -1.66 18.35
N ASN A 499 10.53 -1.24 17.23
CA ASN A 499 9.96 -1.47 15.90
C ASN A 499 10.31 -2.89 15.42
N THR A 500 9.29 -3.66 15.02
CA THR A 500 9.44 -5.05 14.56
C THR A 500 8.56 -5.29 13.34
N ASP A 501 8.82 -6.34 12.56
CA ASP A 501 8.06 -6.64 11.34
C ASP A 501 6.55 -6.84 11.60
N LEU A 502 6.18 -7.44 12.73
CA LEU A 502 4.78 -7.69 13.11
C LEU A 502 4.21 -6.63 14.07
N SER A 503 5.03 -5.68 14.50
CA SER A 503 4.59 -4.49 15.25
C SER A 503 5.30 -3.26 14.67
N PRO A 504 4.89 -2.80 13.47
CA PRO A 504 5.54 -1.75 12.70
C PRO A 504 5.18 -0.35 13.22
N ILE A 505 5.50 -0.10 14.49
CA ILE A 505 5.17 1.16 15.17
C ILE A 505 5.86 2.39 14.54
N GLY A 506 6.97 2.18 13.81
CA GLY A 506 7.63 3.22 13.02
C GLY A 506 6.69 3.88 12.01
N VAL A 507 5.89 3.07 11.31
CA VAL A 507 4.86 3.54 10.36
C VAL A 507 3.85 4.44 11.04
N PHE A 508 3.37 4.04 12.22
CA PHE A 508 2.43 4.87 12.98
C PHE A 508 3.01 6.24 13.33
N TYR A 509 4.27 6.30 13.78
CA TYR A 509 4.91 7.57 14.14
C TYR A 509 5.24 8.44 12.93
N SER A 510 5.65 7.86 11.80
CA SER A 510 5.82 8.60 10.54
C SER A 510 4.50 9.21 10.07
N ILE A 511 3.42 8.42 10.01
CA ILE A 511 2.07 8.91 9.65
C ILE A 511 1.61 10.00 10.63
N ALA A 512 1.83 9.83 11.93
CA ALA A 512 1.47 10.83 12.93
C ALA A 512 2.27 12.12 12.76
N HIS A 513 3.56 12.03 12.45
CA HIS A 513 4.43 13.18 12.21
C HIS A 513 3.96 14.00 11.00
N TRP A 514 3.74 13.35 9.86
CA TRP A 514 3.25 14.02 8.66
C TRP A 514 1.86 14.64 8.85
N ASN A 515 0.96 13.95 9.58
CA ASN A 515 -0.33 14.52 9.93
C ASN A 515 -0.22 15.70 10.90
N ALA A 516 0.76 15.73 11.80
CA ALA A 516 0.98 16.89 12.66
C ALA A 516 1.41 18.13 11.86
N LEU A 517 2.12 17.95 10.74
CA LEU A 517 2.52 19.03 9.83
C LEU A 517 1.34 19.54 8.97
N PHE A 518 0.58 18.63 8.35
CA PHE A 518 -0.46 19.00 7.38
C PHE A 518 -1.88 19.11 7.95
N ALA A 519 -2.17 18.47 9.08
CA ALA A 519 -3.47 18.49 9.74
C ALA A 519 -3.34 18.57 11.29
N PRO A 520 -2.83 19.69 11.84
CA PRO A 520 -2.54 19.82 13.27
C PRO A 520 -3.75 19.55 14.20
N SER A 521 -4.98 19.74 13.70
CA SER A 521 -6.22 19.46 14.42
C SER A 521 -6.39 17.98 14.81
N LEU A 522 -5.77 17.06 14.07
CA LEU A 522 -5.86 15.62 14.29
C LEU A 522 -4.80 15.09 15.27
N ARG A 523 -3.88 15.94 15.72
CA ARG A 523 -2.80 15.54 16.64
C ARG A 523 -3.32 14.83 17.90
N ARG A 524 -4.41 15.35 18.48
CA ARG A 524 -5.06 14.74 19.66
C ARG A 524 -5.62 13.35 19.39
N LEU A 525 -6.12 13.11 18.19
CA LEU A 525 -6.64 11.81 17.78
C LEU A 525 -5.52 10.78 17.73
N PHE A 526 -4.39 11.10 17.08
CA PHE A 526 -3.23 10.21 17.01
C PHE A 526 -2.63 9.94 18.40
N GLY A 527 -2.52 10.95 19.25
CA GLY A 527 -2.07 10.75 20.64
C GLY A 527 -3.01 9.88 21.48
N TRP A 528 -4.32 9.89 21.19
CA TRP A 528 -5.29 8.97 21.80
C TRP A 528 -5.15 7.55 21.24
N LEU A 529 -5.02 7.41 19.92
CA LEU A 529 -4.84 6.12 19.24
C LEU A 529 -3.57 5.40 19.73
N GLU A 530 -2.47 6.14 19.97
CA GLU A 530 -1.23 5.56 20.48
C GLU A 530 -1.39 4.89 21.86
N ARG A 531 -2.32 5.41 22.68
CA ARG A 531 -2.60 4.94 24.04
C ARG A 531 -3.56 3.75 24.08
N ILE A 532 -4.16 3.40 22.94
CA ILE A 532 -5.01 2.21 22.86
C ILE A 532 -4.11 0.99 23.04
N ASN A 533 -4.30 0.32 24.17
CA ASN A 533 -3.67 -0.97 24.45
C ASN A 533 -4.71 -2.09 24.36
N VAL A 534 -4.23 -3.33 24.39
CA VAL A 534 -5.07 -4.53 24.33
C VAL A 534 -6.13 -4.53 25.45
N ALA A 535 -5.82 -3.98 26.63
CA ALA A 535 -6.76 -3.88 27.74
C ALA A 535 -7.93 -2.90 27.44
N ALA A 536 -7.67 -1.76 26.79
CA ALA A 536 -8.70 -0.81 26.37
C ALA A 536 -9.63 -1.43 25.33
N ILE A 537 -9.08 -2.20 24.37
CA ILE A 537 -9.86 -2.95 23.39
C ILE A 537 -10.69 -4.04 24.08
N ALA A 538 -10.09 -4.79 25.01
CA ALA A 538 -10.79 -5.81 25.78
C ALA A 538 -11.95 -5.21 26.60
N LEU A 539 -11.77 -4.01 27.18
CA LEU A 539 -12.84 -3.28 27.88
C LEU A 539 -13.93 -2.79 26.93
N LEU A 540 -13.56 -2.27 25.74
CA LEU A 540 -14.52 -1.88 24.69
C LEU A 540 -15.40 -3.05 24.23
N VAL A 541 -14.90 -4.29 24.28
CA VAL A 541 -15.68 -5.50 23.98
C VAL A 541 -16.43 -6.02 25.20
N ALA A 542 -15.81 -6.01 26.37
CA ALA A 542 -16.38 -6.54 27.60
C ALA A 542 -17.57 -5.72 28.10
N ILE A 543 -17.57 -4.39 27.96
CA ILE A 543 -18.65 -3.52 28.43
C ILE A 543 -19.97 -3.76 27.66
N PRO A 544 -20.00 -3.78 26.31
CA PRO A 544 -21.19 -4.18 25.54
C PRO A 544 -21.63 -5.62 25.81
N LEU A 545 -20.68 -6.55 25.96
CA LEU A 545 -20.99 -7.96 26.21
C LEU A 545 -21.64 -8.16 27.58
N THR A 546 -21.06 -7.56 28.62
CA THR A 546 -21.60 -7.62 29.99
C THR A 546 -22.92 -6.87 30.10
N SER A 547 -23.05 -5.69 29.50
CA SER A 547 -24.33 -4.97 29.46
C SER A 547 -25.41 -5.74 28.69
N TYR A 548 -25.07 -6.44 27.60
CA TYR A 548 -26.01 -7.32 26.90
C TYR A 548 -26.45 -8.51 27.76
N LEU A 549 -25.53 -9.14 28.51
CA LEU A 549 -25.84 -10.25 29.41
C LEU A 549 -26.72 -9.81 30.61
N ILE A 550 -26.49 -8.61 31.14
CA ILE A 550 -27.21 -8.05 32.29
C ILE A 550 -28.59 -7.50 31.89
N PHE A 551 -28.65 -6.70 30.82
CA PHE A 551 -29.88 -6.03 30.38
C PHE A 551 -30.64 -6.81 29.31
N ARG A 552 -30.37 -8.11 29.20
CA ARG A 552 -30.87 -9.02 28.14
C ARG A 552 -32.31 -8.70 27.78
N PRO A 553 -32.57 -8.03 26.64
CA PRO A 553 -33.90 -7.59 26.34
C PRO A 553 -34.76 -8.81 26.06
N ARG A 554 -35.88 -8.94 26.79
CA ARG A 554 -36.94 -9.91 26.51
C ARG A 554 -37.75 -9.56 25.25
N SER A 555 -37.32 -8.54 24.49
CA SER A 555 -38.02 -8.04 23.31
C SER A 555 -37.63 -8.81 22.05
N PRO A 556 -38.60 -9.43 21.34
CA PRO A 556 -38.34 -10.15 20.09
C PRO A 556 -37.83 -9.25 18.95
N ARG A 557 -37.97 -7.92 19.06
CA ARG A 557 -37.43 -6.96 18.07
C ARG A 557 -35.90 -6.90 18.07
N LEU A 558 -35.23 -7.10 19.21
CA LEU A 558 -33.76 -7.10 19.24
C LEU A 558 -33.18 -8.37 18.62
N PHE A 559 -33.93 -9.48 18.67
CA PHE A 559 -33.56 -10.74 18.03
C PHE A 559 -33.55 -10.61 16.49
N ARG A 560 -34.52 -9.87 15.93
CA ARG A 560 -34.63 -9.58 14.48
C ARG A 560 -33.47 -8.76 13.91
N ALA A 561 -32.81 -7.93 14.72
CA ALA A 561 -31.65 -7.15 14.31
C ALA A 561 -30.32 -7.93 14.41
N GLY A 562 -30.32 -9.07 15.11
CA GLY A 562 -29.11 -9.87 15.39
C GLY A 562 -28.41 -10.38 14.13
N PRO A 563 -29.09 -11.10 13.21
CA PRO A 563 -28.46 -11.58 11.98
C PRO A 563 -27.91 -10.46 11.10
N LEU A 564 -28.57 -9.29 11.07
CA LEU A 564 -28.12 -8.11 10.33
C LEU A 564 -26.84 -7.51 10.92
N LEU A 565 -26.80 -7.33 12.25
CA LEU A 565 -25.61 -6.84 12.95
C LEU A 565 -24.43 -7.79 12.77
N CYS A 566 -24.66 -9.10 12.87
CA CYS A 566 -23.65 -10.13 12.60
C CYS A 566 -23.08 -10.03 11.18
N VAL A 567 -23.93 -9.86 10.15
CA VAL A 567 -23.43 -9.71 8.78
C VAL A 567 -22.56 -8.47 8.62
N ILE A 568 -22.93 -7.35 9.28
CA ILE A 568 -22.11 -6.13 9.27
C ILE A 568 -20.77 -6.38 9.96
N THR A 569 -20.76 -6.99 11.15
CA THR A 569 -19.52 -7.27 11.89
C THR A 569 -18.64 -8.28 11.20
N THR A 570 -19.22 -9.27 10.52
CA THR A 570 -18.48 -10.27 9.74
C THR A 570 -17.93 -9.68 8.45
N GLY A 571 -18.67 -8.80 7.77
CA GLY A 571 -18.12 -8.04 6.63
C GLY A 571 -16.91 -7.19 7.07
N PHE A 572 -17.04 -6.51 8.21
CA PHE A 572 -15.94 -5.75 8.82
C PHE A 572 -14.76 -6.65 9.21
N ALA A 573 -15.02 -7.79 9.85
CA ALA A 573 -13.98 -8.75 10.20
C ALA A 573 -13.28 -9.33 8.97
N GLY A 574 -14.04 -9.66 7.91
CA GLY A 574 -13.49 -10.17 6.66
C GLY A 574 -12.54 -9.17 5.99
N MET A 575 -12.92 -7.89 5.94
CA MET A 575 -12.02 -6.83 5.50
C MET A 575 -10.74 -6.75 6.33
N ILE A 576 -10.87 -6.77 7.66
CA ILE A 576 -9.71 -6.72 8.55
C ILE A 576 -8.81 -7.93 8.33
N PHE A 577 -9.38 -9.13 8.18
CA PHE A 577 -8.58 -10.34 7.95
C PHE A 577 -7.80 -10.25 6.65
N ASP A 578 -8.44 -9.80 5.56
CA ASP A 578 -7.76 -9.63 4.27
C ASP A 578 -6.66 -8.57 4.36
N LEU A 579 -6.96 -7.38 4.92
CA LEU A 579 -5.97 -6.32 5.10
C LEU A 579 -4.81 -6.74 6.02
N VAL A 580 -5.09 -7.39 7.14
CA VAL A 580 -4.04 -7.87 8.07
C VAL A 580 -3.14 -8.89 7.38
N LEU A 581 -3.69 -9.79 6.57
CA LEU A 581 -2.90 -10.77 5.82
C LEU A 581 -2.05 -10.11 4.73
N ILE A 582 -2.62 -9.15 3.99
CA ILE A 582 -1.90 -8.36 2.98
C ILE A 582 -0.77 -7.57 3.64
N PHE A 583 -1.05 -6.87 4.74
CA PHE A 583 -0.09 -6.04 5.46
C PHE A 583 1.00 -6.87 6.17
N ALA A 584 0.64 -8.01 6.75
CA ALA A 584 1.63 -8.93 7.32
C ALA A 584 2.51 -9.57 6.24
N PHE A 585 1.95 -9.85 5.05
CA PHE A 585 2.75 -10.31 3.92
C PHE A 585 3.70 -9.20 3.45
N GLN A 586 3.19 -7.96 3.35
CA GLN A 586 3.97 -6.78 3.00
C GLN A 586 5.13 -6.56 3.94
N SER A 587 4.90 -6.65 5.26
CA SER A 587 5.94 -6.44 6.27
C SER A 587 7.02 -7.53 6.26
N VAL A 588 6.77 -8.69 5.67
CA VAL A 588 7.78 -9.75 5.52
C VAL A 588 8.51 -9.64 4.19
N TYR A 589 7.80 -9.47 3.06
CA TYR A 589 8.36 -9.60 1.71
C TYR A 589 8.60 -8.27 0.98
N GLY A 590 7.97 -7.17 1.39
CA GLY A 590 8.18 -5.82 0.83
C GLY A 590 7.46 -5.54 -0.46
N TYR A 591 7.43 -6.49 -1.39
CA TYR A 591 6.68 -6.38 -2.64
C TYR A 591 5.35 -7.11 -2.49
N VAL A 592 4.26 -6.38 -2.70
CA VAL A 592 2.91 -6.92 -2.49
C VAL A 592 2.14 -6.93 -3.79
N PHE A 593 2.33 -5.97 -4.69
CA PHE A 593 1.48 -5.82 -5.87
C PHE A 593 1.29 -7.08 -6.72
N SER A 594 2.33 -7.91 -6.91
CA SER A 594 2.21 -9.20 -7.60
C SER A 594 1.52 -10.30 -6.75
N TRP A 595 1.69 -10.24 -5.42
CA TRP A 595 1.16 -11.22 -4.47
C TRP A 595 -0.21 -10.85 -3.86
N ILE A 596 -0.64 -9.59 -3.87
CA ILE A 596 -1.99 -9.14 -3.51
C ILE A 596 -2.97 -9.92 -4.36
N GLY A 597 -2.71 -10.02 -5.66
CA GLY A 597 -3.52 -10.82 -6.58
C GLY A 597 -3.71 -12.25 -6.10
N PHE A 598 -2.66 -12.91 -5.59
CA PHE A 598 -2.75 -14.28 -5.05
C PHE A 598 -3.42 -14.36 -3.68
N LEU A 599 -3.13 -13.44 -2.77
CA LEU A 599 -3.73 -13.41 -1.43
C LEU A 599 -5.24 -13.15 -1.52
N VAL A 600 -5.62 -12.12 -2.27
CA VAL A 600 -7.02 -11.79 -2.56
C VAL A 600 -7.68 -12.93 -3.33
N ALA A 601 -7.00 -13.51 -4.33
CA ALA A 601 -7.52 -14.69 -5.03
C ALA A 601 -7.78 -15.85 -4.06
N SER A 602 -6.84 -16.16 -3.17
CA SER A 602 -6.99 -17.23 -2.19
C SER A 602 -8.14 -16.95 -1.22
N PHE A 603 -8.25 -15.71 -0.73
CA PHE A 603 -9.36 -15.27 0.10
C PHE A 603 -10.70 -15.40 -0.62
N MET A 604 -10.79 -14.93 -1.87
CA MET A 604 -11.99 -15.03 -2.69
C MET A 604 -12.33 -16.48 -3.06
N ALA A 605 -11.34 -17.32 -3.33
CA ALA A 605 -11.56 -18.76 -3.56
C ALA A 605 -12.12 -19.44 -2.29
N GLY A 606 -11.58 -19.09 -1.13
CA GLY A 606 -12.11 -19.48 0.18
C GLY A 606 -13.56 -19.03 0.34
N ALA A 607 -13.82 -17.74 0.08
CA ALA A 607 -15.15 -17.15 0.18
C ALA A 607 -16.17 -17.81 -0.75
N ALA A 608 -15.82 -18.04 -2.01
CA ALA A 608 -16.68 -18.74 -2.97
C ALA A 608 -16.96 -20.17 -2.50
N SER A 609 -15.95 -20.87 -1.97
CA SER A 609 -16.09 -22.24 -1.44
C SER A 609 -17.00 -22.29 -0.21
N GLY A 610 -16.82 -21.37 0.74
CA GLY A 610 -17.63 -21.27 1.95
C GLY A 610 -19.09 -20.93 1.65
N ALA A 611 -19.32 -19.93 0.80
CA ALA A 611 -20.67 -19.57 0.36
C ALA A 611 -21.36 -20.70 -0.41
N THR A 612 -20.61 -21.41 -1.27
CA THR A 612 -21.13 -22.57 -2.03
C THR A 612 -21.54 -23.69 -1.10
N LEU A 613 -20.65 -24.09 -0.17
CA LEU A 613 -20.94 -25.14 0.80
C LEU A 613 -22.21 -24.80 1.59
N THR A 614 -22.26 -23.64 2.23
CA THR A 614 -23.43 -23.20 3.00
C THR A 614 -24.70 -23.16 2.15
N THR A 615 -24.61 -22.74 0.88
CA THR A 615 -25.77 -22.69 -0.03
C THR A 615 -26.28 -24.09 -0.37
N VAL A 616 -25.41 -25.08 -0.54
CA VAL A 616 -25.77 -26.48 -0.84
C VAL A 616 -26.47 -27.15 0.34
N ILE A 617 -25.95 -26.99 1.55
CA ILE A 617 -26.55 -27.57 2.77
C ILE A 617 -27.54 -26.63 3.47
N LEU A 618 -27.92 -25.53 2.81
CA LEU A 618 -28.65 -24.42 3.40
C LEU A 618 -29.95 -24.87 4.07
N GLU A 619 -30.68 -25.81 3.49
CA GLU A 619 -31.96 -26.32 4.01
C GLU A 619 -31.81 -26.97 5.38
N GLN A 620 -30.72 -27.71 5.60
CA GLN A 620 -30.40 -28.45 6.83
C GLN A 620 -29.85 -27.53 7.94
N MET A 621 -29.43 -26.32 7.59
CA MET A 621 -28.85 -25.36 8.53
C MET A 621 -29.91 -24.48 9.22
N GLY A 622 -29.59 -24.08 10.44
CA GLY A 622 -30.43 -23.25 11.31
C GLY A 622 -29.58 -22.46 12.30
N PHE A 623 -30.22 -21.81 13.28
CA PHE A 623 -29.55 -20.87 14.19
C PHE A 623 -28.32 -21.45 14.93
N ARG A 624 -28.36 -22.73 15.35
CA ARG A 624 -27.20 -23.39 15.99
C ARG A 624 -25.96 -23.42 15.08
N HIS A 625 -26.16 -23.59 13.77
CA HIS A 625 -25.07 -23.59 12.81
C HIS A 625 -24.52 -22.18 12.60
N PHE A 626 -25.40 -21.17 12.63
CA PHE A 626 -25.01 -19.76 12.56
C PHE A 626 -24.07 -19.37 13.70
N VAL A 627 -24.38 -19.78 14.93
CA VAL A 627 -23.51 -19.56 16.11
C VAL A 627 -22.17 -20.28 15.98
N LYS A 628 -22.14 -21.50 15.41
CA LYS A 628 -20.88 -22.22 15.17
C LYS A 628 -19.97 -21.49 14.17
N ILE A 629 -20.54 -20.89 13.12
CA ILE A 629 -19.79 -20.11 12.15
C ILE A 629 -19.22 -18.85 12.82
N GLU A 630 -20.00 -18.15 13.64
CA GLU A 630 -19.51 -17.00 14.43
C GLU A 630 -18.36 -17.37 15.38
N LEU A 631 -18.47 -18.51 16.07
CA LEU A 631 -17.37 -19.03 16.88
C LEU A 631 -16.12 -19.35 16.05
N ALA A 632 -16.28 -19.79 14.81
CA ALA A 632 -15.17 -19.99 13.90
C ALA A 632 -14.55 -18.65 13.44
N VAL A 633 -15.35 -17.62 13.17
CA VAL A 633 -14.85 -16.26 12.84
C VAL A 633 -14.01 -15.72 13.99
N MET A 634 -14.53 -15.81 15.23
CA MET A 634 -13.80 -15.40 16.43
C MET A 634 -12.53 -16.24 16.66
N GLY A 635 -12.61 -17.55 16.45
CA GLY A 635 -11.47 -18.45 16.53
C GLY A 635 -10.36 -18.09 15.54
N PHE A 636 -10.73 -17.76 14.29
CA PHE A 636 -9.79 -17.29 13.28
C PHE A 636 -9.17 -15.94 13.66
N ALA A 637 -9.98 -14.98 14.15
CA ALA A 637 -9.48 -13.67 14.59
C ALA A 637 -8.40 -13.77 15.68
N LEU A 638 -8.55 -14.72 16.61
CA LEU A 638 -7.59 -14.96 17.69
C LEU A 638 -6.41 -15.82 17.23
N GLY A 639 -6.65 -16.81 16.36
CA GLY A 639 -5.64 -17.76 15.90
C GLY A 639 -4.70 -17.21 14.84
N CYS A 640 -5.21 -16.39 13.90
CA CYS A 640 -4.44 -15.88 12.77
C CYS A 640 -3.17 -15.09 13.21
N PRO A 641 -3.25 -14.13 14.14
CA PRO A 641 -2.05 -13.43 14.63
C PRO A 641 -1.01 -14.35 15.28
N LEU A 642 -1.47 -15.39 16.01
CA LEU A 642 -0.59 -16.36 16.65
C LEU A 642 0.14 -17.22 15.61
N VAL A 643 -0.56 -17.67 14.57
CA VAL A 643 0.04 -18.42 13.46
C VAL A 643 1.07 -17.58 12.74
N LEU A 644 0.78 -16.30 12.46
CA LEU A 644 1.73 -15.38 11.82
C LEU A 644 2.97 -15.14 12.69
N LEU A 645 2.79 -14.96 14.00
CA LEU A 645 3.90 -14.78 14.94
C LEU A 645 4.83 -16.00 14.96
N VAL A 646 4.26 -17.20 15.01
CA VAL A 646 5.04 -18.45 14.98
C VAL A 646 5.73 -18.61 13.62
N ALA A 647 4.99 -18.45 12.52
CA ALA A 647 5.50 -18.66 11.17
C ALA A 647 6.66 -17.72 10.82
N THR A 648 6.60 -16.47 11.26
CA THR A 648 7.68 -15.48 11.07
C THR A 648 8.88 -15.72 11.98
N THR A 649 8.68 -16.21 13.22
CA THR A 649 9.81 -16.54 14.13
C THR A 649 10.65 -17.70 13.62
N TYR A 650 10.03 -18.71 12.98
CA TYR A 650 10.74 -19.84 12.40
C TYR A 650 11.43 -19.51 11.05
N SER A 651 11.19 -18.33 10.47
CA SER A 651 11.72 -17.92 9.15
C SER A 651 13.21 -17.52 9.13
N GLY A 652 13.95 -17.72 10.23
CA GLY A 652 15.41 -17.62 10.26
C GLY A 652 16.14 -18.62 9.34
N ASN A 653 15.40 -19.48 8.62
CA ASN A 653 15.86 -20.42 7.60
C ASN A 653 15.00 -20.31 6.32
N PRO A 654 15.55 -20.61 5.12
CA PRO A 654 15.11 -20.07 3.83
C PRO A 654 13.93 -20.79 3.17
N ASP A 655 12.99 -21.41 3.91
CA ASP A 655 11.80 -21.98 3.29
C ASP A 655 10.71 -20.92 3.06
N ALA A 656 11.06 -19.90 2.25
CA ALA A 656 10.16 -18.83 1.82
C ALA A 656 8.85 -19.38 1.23
N LEU A 657 8.91 -20.56 0.58
CA LEU A 657 7.76 -21.25 0.03
C LEU A 657 6.76 -21.68 1.11
N LEU A 658 7.22 -22.24 2.24
CA LEU A 658 6.32 -22.69 3.31
C LEU A 658 5.57 -21.49 3.90
N LEU A 659 6.27 -20.38 4.14
CA LEU A 659 5.65 -19.18 4.67
C LEU A 659 4.63 -18.59 3.68
N GLN A 660 4.94 -18.54 2.38
CA GLN A 660 3.98 -18.13 1.33
C GLN A 660 2.72 -19.03 1.33
N LEU A 661 2.89 -20.34 1.44
CA LEU A 661 1.77 -21.29 1.51
C LEU A 661 0.91 -21.09 2.77
N ILE A 662 1.52 -20.76 3.91
CA ILE A 662 0.79 -20.43 5.14
C ILE A 662 -0.09 -19.18 4.94
N PHE A 663 0.45 -18.12 4.33
CA PHE A 663 -0.33 -16.92 4.03
C PHE A 663 -1.53 -17.23 3.11
N LEU A 664 -1.31 -18.00 2.04
CA LEU A 664 -2.39 -18.40 1.13
C LEU A 664 -3.44 -19.25 1.84
N ALA A 665 -3.02 -20.19 2.72
CA ALA A 665 -3.94 -21.01 3.50
C ALA A 665 -4.76 -20.17 4.50
N LEU A 666 -4.13 -19.23 5.20
CA LEU A 666 -4.82 -18.31 6.12
C LEU A 666 -5.84 -17.44 5.37
N ALA A 667 -5.48 -16.92 4.20
CA ALA A 667 -6.39 -16.16 3.35
C ALA A 667 -7.60 -17.01 2.93
N PHE A 668 -7.37 -18.24 2.46
CA PHE A 668 -8.45 -19.16 2.09
C PHE A 668 -9.38 -19.47 3.28
N ILE A 669 -8.82 -19.78 4.45
CA ILE A 669 -9.60 -20.09 5.65
C ILE A 669 -10.39 -18.86 6.10
N GLY A 670 -9.78 -17.68 6.11
CA GLY A 670 -10.43 -16.43 6.45
C GLY A 670 -11.64 -16.17 5.55
N GLY A 671 -11.44 -16.23 4.23
CA GLY A 671 -12.52 -16.07 3.25
C GLY A 671 -13.62 -17.11 3.41
N PHE A 672 -13.25 -18.39 3.60
CA PHE A 672 -14.19 -19.49 3.77
C PHE A 672 -15.12 -19.28 4.96
N VAL A 673 -14.57 -18.94 6.13
CA VAL A 673 -15.37 -18.80 7.36
C VAL A 673 -16.30 -17.57 7.27
N ILE A 674 -15.80 -16.45 6.74
CA ILE A 674 -16.56 -15.21 6.55
C ILE A 674 -17.75 -15.43 5.59
N ALA A 675 -17.49 -15.97 4.41
CA ALA A 675 -18.51 -16.12 3.37
C ALA A 675 -19.52 -17.24 3.68
N SER A 676 -19.15 -18.20 4.53
CA SER A 676 -20.06 -19.24 5.01
C SER A 676 -21.25 -18.66 5.77
N GLN A 677 -21.14 -17.46 6.34
CA GLN A 677 -22.20 -16.86 7.14
C GLN A 677 -23.32 -16.23 6.29
N PHE A 678 -22.98 -15.56 5.19
CA PHE A 678 -23.91 -14.70 4.45
C PHE A 678 -25.17 -15.43 3.94
N PRO A 679 -25.09 -16.61 3.28
CA PRO A 679 -26.29 -17.32 2.83
C PRO A 679 -27.22 -17.74 3.98
N LEU A 680 -26.63 -18.14 5.11
CA LEU A 680 -27.38 -18.56 6.30
C LEU A 680 -28.03 -17.38 7.00
N ALA A 681 -27.33 -16.25 7.11
CA ALA A 681 -27.87 -15.00 7.66
C ALA A 681 -29.11 -14.55 6.89
N ASN A 682 -29.03 -14.58 5.55
CA ASN A 682 -30.13 -14.20 4.68
C ASN A 682 -31.34 -15.15 4.83
N LYS A 683 -31.12 -16.46 4.93
CA LYS A 683 -32.19 -17.43 5.22
C LYS A 683 -32.90 -17.11 6.55
N LEU A 684 -32.14 -16.84 7.61
CA LEU A 684 -32.69 -16.53 8.93
C LEU A 684 -33.48 -15.22 8.91
N TYR A 685 -32.95 -14.18 8.26
CA TYR A 685 -33.62 -12.89 8.11
C TYR A 685 -34.93 -13.00 7.33
N LEU A 686 -34.93 -13.69 6.19
CA LEU A 686 -36.13 -13.84 5.37
C LEU A 686 -37.22 -14.66 6.06
N ARG A 687 -36.86 -15.73 6.79
CA ARG A 687 -37.81 -16.59 7.52
C ARG A 687 -38.55 -15.83 8.63
N GLU A 688 -37.86 -14.90 9.29
CA GLU A 688 -38.47 -14.02 10.31
C GLU A 688 -39.23 -12.82 9.73
N SER A 689 -39.07 -12.49 8.44
CA SER A 689 -39.87 -11.45 7.77
C SER A 689 -41.24 -11.94 7.30
N THR A 690 -41.39 -13.25 7.12
CA THR A 690 -42.60 -13.93 6.63
C THR A 690 -43.47 -14.53 7.73
N GLY A 691 -43.04 -14.46 9.00
CA GLY A 691 -43.79 -14.93 10.18
C GLY A 691 -43.85 -13.87 11.26
#